data_AF-A0A8B7C9D9-F1
#
_entry.id   AF-A0A8B7C9D9-F1
#
_cell.length_a   1.000
_cell.length_b   1.000
_cell.length_c   1.000
_cell.angle_alpha   90.00
_cell.angle_beta   90.00
_cell.angle_gamma   90.00
#
_symmetry.space_group_name_H-M   'P 1'
#
loop_
_entity.id
_entity.type
_entity.pdbx_description
1 polymer ?
#
loop_
_entity_poly.entity_id
_entity_poly.type
_entity_poly.pdbx_seq_one_letter_code
_entity_poly.pdbx_strand_id
1 'polypeptide(L)'
;MAMVVAGQGVGKEAGKMQQGMEAGKYVRYTPEQVEALERVYSECPKPSSMRRQQLIRECPILANIEPKQIKVWFQNRRCREKQRKEASRLQTVNRKLTAMNKLLMEENDRLQKQVSQLVYENGYMRQQLHNASVATTDTSCESVVTSGQHHHQQNPAPQHPQRDANNPAGLLAIAEETLAEFLSKATGTAVDWVQMVGMKPGPDSIGIIAVSHNCSGVAARACGLVSLEPTKVAEILKDRPSWYRDCRCLDVLTVIPTGNGGNIELIYMQTYAPTTLASARDFWTLRYTTGLEDGSLVICERSLTPSTGGPAGPPAPNFVRAEMLPSGYLIRPCEGGGSMIHIVDHIDLDAWSVPEVLRPLYESPKILAQKMTIAALRNIRQIALETSGEISYGGGRQPAVLRTFSQRLSRGFNDAVNGFADDGWSLMGSDGVEDVTIAINASPNKLLGSHVNSSTMFSAMGGGILCAKASMLLQNVPPALLVRFLREHRSEWADCAVDAYSAASLRACPYAVPGVRASSGFLGGQVILPLAHTIEHEEFLEVIRLEGHGFNQDEVVLSRDMYLLQLCSGVDENAVGACAQLVFAPIDESFADDAPLLPSGFRVIPLDPKTDAPAANRTLDLASTLEVGSGAAARSSSENASDTYNLRSVLTIAFQFTYENHLRESVAAMARQYVRSVVASVQRVAMAIAPSRLGSQIGMKHPPGSPEAHTLARWISRSYRFHTGVELLRADSQAGSDSLLKLLWHHSDAIMCCSLKSSPVFSFANQAGLDMLETTLIALQDVTLEKILDDSGRKVLCSEFNKIMQEGSAYLPAGICLSSMGRPVSYEQAVAWKVLNDEDSHHCLAFMFVNWSFV
;
A
#
# COMPACT_ATOMS: atom_id res chain seq x y z
N MET A 1 41.22 1.58 -15.94
CA MET A 1 41.85 1.64 -17.27
C MET A 1 42.03 3.12 -17.60
N ALA A 2 43.28 3.53 -17.81
CA ALA A 2 43.72 4.92 -17.79
C ALA A 2 43.13 5.77 -18.93
N MET A 3 42.84 7.05 -18.65
CA MET A 3 42.89 8.07 -19.68
C MET A 3 43.58 9.33 -19.15
N VAL A 4 44.52 9.77 -19.96
CA VAL A 4 45.61 10.71 -19.71
C VAL A 4 45.13 12.16 -19.80
N VAL A 5 45.78 12.99 -18.98
CA VAL A 5 45.72 14.45 -18.89
C VAL A 5 46.44 15.12 -20.07
N ALA A 6 45.86 16.18 -20.64
CA ALA A 6 46.51 17.39 -21.20
C ALA A 6 45.39 18.30 -21.78
N GLY A 7 45.34 19.62 -21.66
CA GLY A 7 46.27 20.65 -21.22
C GLY A 7 45.85 21.95 -21.95
N GLN A 8 45.72 23.07 -21.22
CA GLN A 8 45.42 24.41 -21.75
C GLN A 8 46.59 25.00 -22.55
N GLY A 9 46.33 25.90 -23.51
CA GLY A 9 47.33 26.90 -23.91
C GLY A 9 47.19 27.57 -25.29
N VAL A 10 46.82 28.87 -25.26
CA VAL A 10 47.33 30.02 -26.06
C VAL A 10 47.09 30.08 -27.58
N GLY A 11 46.61 31.24 -28.05
CA GLY A 11 46.34 31.54 -29.46
C GLY A 11 47.35 32.46 -30.16
N LYS A 12 47.25 32.52 -31.49
CA LYS A 12 47.44 33.68 -32.40
C LYS A 12 47.63 33.18 -33.84
N GLU A 13 46.79 33.68 -34.77
CA GLU A 13 47.15 34.38 -36.02
C GLU A 13 46.10 34.19 -37.13
N ALA A 14 45.73 35.33 -37.72
CA ALA A 14 44.80 35.45 -38.83
C ALA A 14 45.57 35.44 -40.15
N GLY A 15 45.06 34.76 -41.18
CA GLY A 15 45.63 34.86 -42.54
C GLY A 15 45.08 33.87 -43.55
N LYS A 16 43.94 34.21 -44.16
CA LYS A 16 43.43 33.82 -45.50
C LYS A 16 44.02 32.55 -46.16
N MET A 17 43.18 31.53 -46.28
CA MET A 17 43.00 30.81 -47.54
C MET A 17 41.53 30.41 -47.69
N GLN A 18 40.97 30.78 -48.82
CA GLN A 18 39.55 30.76 -49.13
C GLN A 18 39.24 29.52 -49.98
N GLN A 19 38.02 29.00 -49.77
CA GLN A 19 37.26 28.05 -50.60
C GLN A 19 37.42 26.55 -50.30
N GLY A 20 36.29 25.96 -49.87
CA GLY A 20 35.93 24.60 -50.32
C GLY A 20 35.58 23.55 -49.26
N MET A 21 34.83 23.84 -48.20
CA MET A 21 34.12 22.79 -47.45
C MET A 21 32.75 23.28 -46.95
N GLU A 22 31.72 22.49 -47.26
CA GLU A 22 30.30 22.74 -47.06
C GLU A 22 29.93 23.15 -45.62
N ALA A 23 29.60 24.42 -45.41
CA ALA A 23 29.05 24.96 -44.16
C ALA A 23 27.53 24.68 -44.01
N GLY A 24 27.07 23.49 -44.36
CA GLY A 24 25.65 23.19 -44.58
C GLY A 24 24.93 22.33 -43.53
N LYS A 25 25.57 21.90 -42.45
CA LYS A 25 24.96 20.89 -41.53
C LYS A 25 24.68 21.33 -40.10
N TYR A 26 25.12 22.51 -39.66
CA TYR A 26 24.87 23.00 -38.30
C TYR A 26 24.33 24.43 -38.30
N VAL A 27 23.05 24.57 -37.96
CA VAL A 27 22.42 25.86 -37.70
C VAL A 27 22.92 26.37 -36.36
N ARG A 28 23.56 27.54 -36.36
CA ARG A 28 23.99 28.22 -35.13
C ARG A 28 22.99 29.32 -34.82
N TYR A 29 22.19 29.11 -33.78
CA TYR A 29 21.22 30.09 -33.30
C TYR A 29 21.94 31.27 -32.62
N THR A 30 21.43 32.49 -32.82
CA THR A 30 21.90 33.65 -32.04
C THR A 30 21.40 33.56 -30.59
N PRO A 31 22.03 34.25 -29.63
CA PRO A 31 21.57 34.27 -28.24
C PRO A 31 20.09 34.66 -28.10
N GLU A 32 19.63 35.64 -28.87
CA GLU A 32 18.25 36.14 -28.87
C GLU A 32 17.27 35.10 -29.45
N GLN A 33 17.70 34.35 -30.47
CA GLN A 33 16.94 33.22 -31.01
C GLN A 33 16.81 32.09 -29.99
N VAL A 34 17.89 31.78 -29.25
CA VAL A 34 17.87 30.78 -28.18
C VAL A 34 16.93 31.21 -27.07
N GLU A 35 16.99 32.47 -26.62
CA GLU A 35 16.12 32.99 -25.56
C GLU A 35 14.64 32.91 -25.95
N ALA A 36 14.29 33.27 -27.19
CA ALA A 36 12.92 33.14 -27.70
C ALA A 36 12.42 31.68 -27.73
N LEU A 37 13.29 30.75 -28.16
CA LEU A 37 12.98 29.33 -28.16
C LEU A 37 12.89 28.75 -26.73
N GLU A 38 13.71 29.22 -25.80
CA GLU A 38 13.66 28.81 -24.39
C GLU A 38 12.40 29.31 -23.67
N ARG A 39 11.94 30.53 -23.97
CA ARG A 39 10.67 31.07 -23.47
C ARG A 39 9.47 30.21 -23.90
N VAL A 40 9.45 29.79 -25.16
CA VAL A 40 8.39 28.91 -25.68
C VAL A 40 8.55 27.49 -25.12
N TYR A 41 9.78 27.05 -24.85
CA TYR A 41 10.04 25.75 -24.22
C TYR A 41 9.47 25.66 -22.81
N SER A 42 9.55 26.73 -22.02
CA SER A 42 8.92 26.76 -20.68
C SER A 42 7.39 26.62 -20.73
N GLU A 43 6.75 27.09 -21.81
CA GLU A 43 5.29 27.00 -21.97
C GLU A 43 4.86 25.68 -22.65
N CYS A 44 5.58 25.24 -23.68
CA CYS A 44 5.22 24.08 -24.50
C CYS A 44 6.46 23.30 -24.96
N PRO A 45 6.93 22.29 -24.19
CA PRO A 45 8.13 21.51 -24.52
C PRO A 45 7.99 20.59 -25.77
N LYS A 46 6.76 20.34 -26.23
CA LYS A 46 6.43 19.51 -27.40
C LYS A 46 5.49 20.26 -28.36
N PRO A 47 5.96 21.34 -29.03
CA PRO A 47 5.10 22.15 -29.86
C PRO A 47 4.60 21.37 -31.10
N SER A 48 3.30 21.49 -31.39
CA SER A 48 2.68 20.92 -32.58
C SER A 48 3.22 21.55 -33.87
N SER A 49 2.96 20.93 -35.03
CA SER A 49 3.42 21.49 -36.31
C SER A 49 2.85 22.89 -36.55
N MET A 50 1.57 23.09 -36.22
CA MET A 50 0.91 24.39 -36.30
C MET A 50 1.53 25.41 -35.35
N ARG A 51 1.80 25.04 -34.09
CA ARG A 51 2.41 25.95 -33.11
C ARG A 51 3.81 26.40 -33.53
N ARG A 52 4.60 25.52 -34.17
CA ARG A 52 5.92 25.91 -34.73
C ARG A 52 5.81 26.89 -35.88
N GLN A 53 4.81 26.75 -36.75
CA GLN A 53 4.57 27.70 -37.84
C GLN A 53 4.10 29.06 -37.31
N GLN A 54 3.24 29.04 -36.29
CA GLN A 54 2.79 30.25 -35.60
C GLN A 54 3.95 30.99 -34.92
N LEU A 55 4.86 30.27 -34.24
CA LEU A 55 6.02 30.84 -33.58
C LEU A 55 6.93 31.63 -34.56
N ILE A 56 7.11 31.14 -35.78
CA ILE A 56 7.91 31.83 -36.82
C ILE A 56 7.22 33.14 -37.26
N ARG A 57 5.88 33.16 -37.28
CA ARG A 57 5.11 34.38 -37.63
C ARG A 57 5.10 35.41 -36.51
N GLU A 58 5.03 34.95 -35.25
CA GLU A 58 4.95 35.80 -34.06
C GLU A 58 6.30 36.35 -33.62
N CYS A 59 7.40 35.67 -33.93
CA CYS A 59 8.76 36.07 -33.58
C CYS A 59 9.59 36.35 -34.84
N PRO A 60 9.68 37.62 -35.30
CA PRO A 60 10.45 38.00 -36.50
C PRO A 60 11.92 37.55 -36.45
N ILE A 61 12.50 37.44 -35.25
CA ILE A 61 13.87 36.98 -35.01
C ILE A 61 14.07 35.50 -35.43
N LEU A 62 12.98 34.72 -35.49
CA LEU A 62 12.96 33.32 -35.93
C LEU A 62 12.51 33.16 -37.39
N ALA A 63 12.23 34.25 -38.12
CA ALA A 63 11.69 34.22 -39.49
C ALA A 63 12.58 33.45 -40.49
N ASN A 64 13.89 33.42 -40.25
CA ASN A 64 14.88 32.74 -41.10
C ASN A 64 15.18 31.30 -40.65
N ILE A 65 14.39 30.74 -39.72
CA ILE A 65 14.57 29.38 -39.20
C ILE A 65 13.45 28.48 -39.72
N GLU A 66 13.81 27.33 -40.28
CA GLU A 66 12.82 26.39 -40.78
C GLU A 66 12.06 25.68 -39.65
N PRO A 67 10.76 25.35 -39.82
CA PRO A 67 9.99 24.60 -38.82
C PRO A 67 10.63 23.27 -38.41
N LYS A 68 11.36 22.61 -39.32
CA LYS A 68 12.13 21.39 -39.05
C LYS A 68 13.30 21.64 -38.10
N GLN A 69 13.99 22.77 -38.22
CA GLN A 69 15.10 23.14 -37.35
C GLN A 69 14.61 23.44 -35.94
N ILE A 70 13.46 24.12 -35.80
CA ILE A 70 12.77 24.30 -34.51
C ILE A 70 12.42 22.95 -33.88
N LYS A 71 11.85 22.01 -34.66
CA LYS A 71 11.58 20.64 -34.18
C LYS A 71 12.83 19.99 -33.58
N VAL A 72 13.95 20.04 -34.30
CA VAL A 72 15.22 19.45 -33.88
C VAL A 72 15.78 20.16 -32.65
N TRP A 73 15.66 21.49 -32.56
CA TRP A 73 16.07 22.24 -31.37
C TRP A 73 15.30 21.78 -30.12
N PHE A 74 13.97 21.66 -30.19
CA PHE A 74 13.14 21.18 -29.08
C PHE A 74 13.42 19.71 -28.74
N GLN A 75 13.72 18.85 -29.73
CA GLN A 75 14.15 17.47 -29.49
C GLN A 75 15.50 17.43 -28.75
N ASN A 76 16.48 18.19 -29.21
CA ASN A 76 17.81 18.26 -28.61
C ASN A 76 17.77 18.91 -27.22
N ARG A 77 16.94 19.93 -27.00
CA ARG A 77 16.76 20.57 -25.69
C ARG A 77 16.20 19.59 -24.67
N ARG A 78 15.18 18.81 -25.05
CA ARG A 78 14.64 17.71 -24.21
C ARG A 78 15.68 16.64 -23.94
N CYS A 79 16.46 16.24 -24.95
CA CYS A 79 17.52 15.25 -24.79
C CYS A 79 18.61 15.75 -23.82
N ARG A 80 19.09 16.99 -23.98
CA ARG A 80 20.08 17.62 -23.09
C ARG A 80 19.56 17.80 -21.67
N GLU A 81 18.30 18.19 -21.51
CA GLU A 81 17.69 18.31 -20.19
C GLU A 81 17.56 16.93 -19.53
N LYS A 82 17.10 15.91 -20.27
CA LYS A 82 17.06 14.53 -19.79
C LYS A 82 18.45 14.05 -19.37
N GLN A 83 19.48 14.29 -20.19
CA GLN A 83 20.87 13.96 -19.86
C GLN A 83 21.38 14.71 -18.62
N ARG A 84 21.05 15.99 -18.47
CA ARG A 84 21.45 16.77 -17.29
C ARG A 84 20.76 16.26 -16.02
N LYS A 85 19.45 15.99 -16.08
CA LYS A 85 18.69 15.38 -14.97
C LYS A 85 19.26 14.01 -14.61
N GLU A 86 19.54 13.17 -15.61
CA GLU A 86 20.11 11.85 -15.41
C GLU A 86 21.53 11.90 -14.84
N ALA A 87 22.38 12.80 -15.33
CA ALA A 87 23.73 12.99 -14.80
C ALA A 87 23.70 13.48 -13.33
N SER A 88 22.79 14.41 -13.01
CA SER A 88 22.55 14.86 -11.63
C SER A 88 22.08 13.70 -10.75
N ARG A 89 21.10 12.92 -11.23
CA ARG A 89 20.59 11.72 -10.56
C ARG A 89 21.71 10.70 -10.30
N LEU A 90 22.53 10.42 -11.31
CA LEU A 90 23.67 9.52 -11.19
C LEU A 90 24.73 10.03 -10.22
N GLN A 91 25.02 11.34 -10.18
CA GLN A 91 25.91 11.93 -9.18
C GLN A 91 25.35 11.77 -7.76
N THR A 92 24.05 12.01 -7.56
CA THR A 92 23.37 11.79 -6.27
C THR A 92 23.43 10.32 -5.85
N VAL A 93 23.13 9.39 -6.76
CA VAL A 93 23.22 7.94 -6.51
C VAL A 93 24.65 7.52 -6.20
N ASN A 94 25.64 8.05 -6.92
CA ASN A 94 27.04 7.73 -6.68
C ASN A 94 27.48 8.19 -5.27
N ARG A 95 27.12 9.41 -4.85
CA ARG A 95 27.36 9.87 -3.47
C ARG A 95 26.71 8.96 -2.43
N LYS A 96 25.46 8.55 -2.64
CA LYS A 96 24.75 7.60 -1.76
C LYS A 96 25.47 6.25 -1.70
N LEU A 97 25.89 5.71 -2.84
CA LEU A 97 26.62 4.44 -2.93
C LEU A 97 28.00 4.53 -2.25
N THR A 98 28.73 5.64 -2.41
CA THR A 98 30.01 5.87 -1.73
C THR A 98 29.82 5.92 -0.22
N ALA A 99 28.82 6.64 0.27
CA ALA A 99 28.49 6.69 1.69
C ALA A 99 28.11 5.29 2.22
N MET A 100 27.26 4.55 1.48
CA MET A 100 26.86 3.19 1.86
C MET A 100 28.04 2.21 1.86
N ASN A 101 28.95 2.30 0.87
CA ASN A 101 30.16 1.48 0.82
C ASN A 101 31.10 1.76 1.99
N LYS A 102 31.29 3.03 2.38
CA LYS A 102 32.09 3.39 3.56
C LYS A 102 31.53 2.74 4.83
N LEU A 103 30.21 2.78 5.01
CA LEU A 103 29.54 2.17 6.15
C LEU A 103 29.62 0.64 6.14
N LEU A 104 29.46 0.01 4.98
CA LEU A 104 29.67 -1.43 4.84
C LEU A 104 31.10 -1.82 5.24
N MET A 105 32.11 -1.01 4.90
CA MET A 105 33.48 -1.24 5.35
C MET A 105 33.63 -1.06 6.87
N GLU A 106 33.00 -0.05 7.47
CA GLU A 106 33.03 0.18 8.92
C GLU A 106 32.36 -0.97 9.71
N GLU A 107 31.21 -1.47 9.26
CA GLU A 107 30.56 -2.63 9.89
C GLU A 107 31.35 -3.92 9.67
N ASN A 108 31.94 -4.10 8.49
CA ASN A 108 32.80 -5.25 8.25
C ASN A 108 34.03 -5.23 9.18
N ASP A 109 34.66 -4.08 9.38
CA ASP A 109 35.75 -3.91 10.35
C ASP A 109 35.28 -4.21 11.80
N ARG A 110 34.10 -3.74 12.18
CA ARG A 110 33.51 -4.01 13.50
C ARG A 110 33.21 -5.50 13.71
N LEU A 111 32.58 -6.15 12.73
CA LEU A 111 32.30 -7.58 12.75
C LEU A 111 33.60 -8.38 12.79
N GLN A 112 34.61 -7.96 12.03
CA GLN A 112 35.92 -8.60 12.03
C GLN A 112 36.62 -8.49 13.40
N LYS A 113 36.45 -7.36 14.11
CA LYS A 113 36.88 -7.21 15.51
C LYS A 113 36.11 -8.13 16.46
N GLN A 114 34.79 -8.23 16.34
CA GLN A 114 33.98 -9.16 17.15
C GLN A 114 34.36 -10.61 16.90
N VAL A 115 34.51 -11.02 15.65
CA VAL A 115 34.98 -12.37 15.29
C VAL A 115 36.35 -12.63 15.89
N SER A 116 37.27 -11.67 15.79
CA SER A 116 38.61 -11.79 16.38
C SER A 116 38.55 -11.98 17.90
N GLN A 117 37.67 -11.24 18.59
CA GLN A 117 37.48 -11.37 20.02
C GLN A 117 36.84 -12.71 20.42
N LEU A 118 35.80 -13.16 19.72
CA LEU A 118 35.17 -14.45 19.94
C LEU A 118 36.12 -15.63 19.64
N VAL A 119 36.98 -15.50 18.63
CA VAL A 119 38.03 -16.48 18.32
C VAL A 119 39.07 -16.52 19.44
N TYR A 120 39.47 -15.36 19.96
CA TYR A 120 40.38 -15.27 21.10
C TYR A 120 39.78 -15.90 22.37
N GLU A 121 38.54 -15.56 22.72
CA GLU A 121 37.83 -16.13 23.87
C GLU A 121 37.63 -17.64 23.72
N ASN A 122 37.25 -18.13 22.53
CA ASN A 122 37.18 -19.57 22.25
C ASN A 122 38.54 -20.26 22.37
N GLY A 123 39.61 -19.63 21.89
CA GLY A 123 40.98 -20.13 22.04
C GLY A 123 41.37 -20.24 23.53
N TYR A 124 41.07 -19.20 24.31
CA TYR A 124 41.30 -19.17 25.75
C TYR A 124 40.51 -20.26 26.49
N MET A 125 39.21 -20.43 26.19
CA MET A 125 38.38 -21.50 26.77
C MET A 125 38.89 -22.90 26.40
N ARG A 126 39.28 -23.12 25.13
CA ARG A 126 39.91 -24.38 24.70
C ARG A 126 41.22 -24.64 25.41
N GLN A 127 42.02 -23.61 25.67
CA GLN A 127 43.29 -23.72 26.40
C GLN A 127 43.07 -24.00 27.88
N GLN A 128 42.03 -23.45 28.51
CA GLN A 128 41.62 -23.81 29.87
C GLN A 128 41.17 -25.29 29.95
N LEU A 129 40.38 -25.77 28.98
CA LEU A 129 39.96 -27.17 28.91
C LEU A 129 41.15 -28.12 28.66
N HIS A 130 42.14 -27.71 27.86
CA HIS A 130 43.33 -28.51 27.60
C HIS A 130 44.30 -28.52 28.79
N ASN A 131 44.47 -27.39 29.49
CA ASN A 131 45.28 -27.31 30.72
C ASN A 131 44.64 -28.09 31.88
N ALA A 132 43.31 -28.14 31.97
CA ALA A 132 42.60 -28.98 32.93
C ALA A 132 42.80 -30.49 32.63
N SER A 133 43.02 -30.87 31.37
CA SER A 133 43.30 -32.26 30.97
C SER A 133 44.72 -32.73 31.26
N VAL A 134 45.68 -31.82 31.51
CA VAL A 134 47.07 -32.18 31.88
C VAL A 134 47.23 -32.30 33.41
N ALA A 135 46.27 -31.79 34.19
CA ALA A 135 46.34 -31.74 35.64
C ALA A 135 45.60 -32.88 36.38
N THR A 136 45.07 -33.90 35.68
CA THR A 136 44.31 -34.97 36.32
C THR A 136 44.64 -36.36 35.78
N THR A 137 45.84 -36.85 36.08
CA THR A 137 45.96 -38.26 36.48
C THR A 137 45.59 -38.33 37.96
N ASP A 138 44.33 -38.57 38.27
CA ASP A 138 43.90 -39.77 39.00
C ASP A 138 42.42 -39.66 39.41
N THR A 139 41.77 -40.82 39.37
CA THR A 139 40.51 -41.18 40.04
C THR A 139 39.18 -40.48 39.67
N SER A 140 38.35 -41.29 39.01
CA SER A 140 36.98 -41.62 39.41
C SER A 140 35.86 -41.10 38.51
N CYS A 141 35.52 -41.94 37.53
CA CYS A 141 34.24 -41.93 36.84
C CYS A 141 33.19 -42.58 37.72
N GLU A 142 32.10 -41.88 38.03
CA GLU A 142 30.81 -42.57 38.24
C GLU A 142 29.68 -41.77 37.62
N SER A 143 29.12 -42.36 36.57
CA SER A 143 27.96 -41.93 35.82
C SER A 143 26.69 -42.29 36.57
N VAL A 144 25.78 -41.35 36.77
CA VAL A 144 24.36 -41.67 37.00
C VAL A 144 23.49 -40.77 36.14
N VAL A 145 22.85 -41.41 35.16
CA VAL A 145 21.68 -40.91 34.45
C VAL A 145 20.47 -41.23 35.32
N THR A 146 19.74 -40.23 35.81
CA THR A 146 18.30 -40.37 36.12
C THR A 146 17.54 -39.08 35.86
N SER A 147 16.57 -39.20 34.98
CA SER A 147 15.44 -38.34 34.67
C SER A 147 14.70 -37.81 35.90
N GLY A 148 14.15 -36.59 35.81
CA GLY A 148 13.02 -36.16 36.65
C GLY A 148 13.03 -34.71 37.13
N GLN A 149 11.98 -33.99 36.75
CA GLN A 149 11.40 -32.79 37.41
C GLN A 149 12.11 -31.43 37.21
N HIS A 150 11.59 -30.72 36.21
CA HIS A 150 11.51 -29.27 36.21
C HIS A 150 10.83 -28.77 37.50
N HIS A 151 11.61 -28.10 38.34
CA HIS A 151 11.11 -27.07 39.23
C HIS A 151 11.75 -25.74 38.84
N HIS A 152 10.89 -24.76 38.61
CA HIS A 152 11.22 -23.36 38.45
C HIS A 152 12.23 -22.91 39.52
N GLN A 153 13.46 -22.59 39.11
CA GLN A 153 14.30 -21.65 39.84
C GLN A 153 14.41 -20.40 38.98
N GLN A 154 13.53 -19.44 39.29
CA GLN A 154 13.72 -18.04 38.94
C GLN A 154 15.00 -17.56 39.61
N ASN A 155 15.96 -17.10 38.81
CA ASN A 155 17.05 -16.26 39.31
C ASN A 155 16.44 -14.99 39.91
N PRO A 156 16.86 -14.53 41.11
CA PRO A 156 16.42 -13.26 41.64
C PRO A 156 16.97 -12.13 40.76
N ALA A 157 16.08 -11.26 40.28
CA ALA A 157 16.46 -9.99 39.67
C ALA A 157 17.33 -9.18 40.64
N PRO A 158 18.36 -8.45 40.17
CA PRO A 158 19.11 -7.55 41.02
C PRO A 158 18.15 -6.48 41.55
N GLN A 159 17.96 -6.45 42.87
CA GLN A 159 17.18 -5.41 43.53
C GLN A 159 17.88 -4.06 43.31
N HIS A 160 17.37 -3.27 42.37
CA HIS A 160 17.78 -1.88 42.24
C HIS A 160 17.40 -1.12 43.52
N PRO A 161 18.29 -0.32 44.11
CA PRO A 161 17.95 0.52 45.26
C PRO A 161 16.78 1.44 44.87
N GLN A 162 15.82 1.62 45.79
CA GLN A 162 14.65 2.49 45.60
C GLN A 162 15.11 3.88 45.15
N ARG A 163 15.01 4.16 43.85
CA ARG A 163 15.30 5.47 43.26
C ARG A 163 14.10 6.37 43.55
N ASP A 164 14.34 7.57 44.07
CA ASP A 164 13.31 8.59 44.20
C ASP A 164 12.80 8.99 42.80
N ALA A 165 11.58 8.57 42.48
CA ALA A 165 10.97 8.69 41.16
C ALA A 165 10.80 10.14 40.66
N ASN A 166 10.94 11.13 41.55
CA ASN A 166 10.81 12.56 41.25
C ASN A 166 12.15 13.32 41.23
N ASN A 167 13.30 12.63 41.42
CA ASN A 167 14.61 13.26 41.40
C ASN A 167 15.16 13.34 39.95
N PRO A 168 15.58 14.53 39.46
CA PRO A 168 16.21 14.68 38.15
C PRO A 168 17.40 13.73 37.90
N ALA A 169 18.15 13.40 38.96
CA ALA A 169 19.27 12.45 38.86
C ALA A 169 18.80 11.01 38.56
N GLY A 170 17.63 10.61 39.08
CA GLY A 170 17.04 9.31 38.81
C GLY A 170 16.56 9.18 37.36
N LEU A 171 15.92 10.23 36.84
CA LEU A 171 15.49 10.29 35.44
C LEU A 171 16.68 10.30 34.47
N LEU A 172 17.77 10.99 34.81
CA LEU A 172 19.01 10.96 34.02
C LEU A 172 19.63 9.55 33.99
N ALA A 173 19.66 8.83 35.10
CA ALA A 173 20.15 7.46 35.13
C ALA A 173 19.31 6.53 34.23
N ILE A 174 17.98 6.68 34.23
CA ILE A 174 17.08 5.94 33.31
C ILE A 174 17.39 6.32 31.86
N ALA A 175 17.62 7.60 31.58
CA ALA A 175 17.96 8.10 30.25
C ALA A 175 19.28 7.53 29.72
N GLU A 176 20.32 7.47 30.56
CA GLU A 176 21.64 6.91 30.21
C GLU A 176 21.58 5.39 30.00
N GLU A 177 20.85 4.67 30.84
CA GLU A 177 20.58 3.23 30.68
C GLU A 177 19.84 2.96 29.35
N THR A 178 18.80 3.75 29.08
CA THR A 178 18.03 3.67 27.84
C THR A 178 18.90 3.94 26.61
N LEU A 179 19.80 4.93 26.68
CA LEU A 179 20.73 5.25 25.61
C LEU A 179 21.67 4.06 25.31
N ALA A 180 22.25 3.46 26.34
CA ALA A 180 23.16 2.32 26.18
C ALA A 180 22.46 1.11 25.55
N GLU A 181 21.26 0.76 26.04
CA GLU A 181 20.46 -0.33 25.48
C GLU A 181 19.96 -0.05 24.06
N PHE A 182 19.54 1.19 23.78
CA PHE A 182 19.13 1.58 22.44
C PHE A 182 20.27 1.45 21.44
N LEU A 183 21.47 1.94 21.78
CA LEU A 183 22.64 1.86 20.88
C LEU A 183 23.07 0.41 20.60
N SER A 184 22.92 -0.48 21.60
CA SER A 184 23.20 -1.91 21.42
C SER A 184 22.20 -2.60 20.48
N LYS A 185 20.93 -2.18 20.47
CA LYS A 185 19.90 -2.63 19.51
C LYS A 185 20.10 -2.02 18.12
N ALA A 186 20.39 -0.72 18.06
CA ALA A 186 20.50 0.04 16.82
C ALA A 186 21.76 -0.27 16.01
N THR A 187 22.83 -0.74 16.67
CA THR A 187 24.12 -1.03 16.00
C THR A 187 24.68 -2.42 16.28
N GLY A 188 24.07 -3.19 17.18
CA GLY A 188 24.57 -4.52 17.59
C GLY A 188 23.57 -5.65 17.35
N THR A 189 23.81 -6.77 18.04
CA THR A 189 23.06 -8.03 17.98
C THR A 189 22.22 -8.28 19.23
N ALA A 190 21.87 -7.22 19.97
CA ALA A 190 21.09 -7.33 21.22
C ALA A 190 19.70 -7.94 21.01
N VAL A 191 19.19 -7.91 19.78
CA VAL A 191 17.98 -8.59 19.33
C VAL A 191 18.36 -9.47 18.15
N ASP A 192 17.77 -10.65 18.07
CA ASP A 192 17.89 -11.53 16.90
C ASP A 192 17.09 -10.93 15.74
N TRP A 193 17.81 -10.28 14.82
CA TRP A 193 17.25 -9.52 13.71
C TRP A 193 17.09 -10.41 12.48
N VAL A 194 15.86 -10.62 12.05
CA VAL A 194 15.54 -11.32 10.81
C VAL A 194 15.14 -10.30 9.74
N GLN A 195 15.85 -10.30 8.61
CA GLN A 195 15.53 -9.40 7.50
C GLN A 195 14.15 -9.74 6.92
N MET A 196 13.33 -8.72 6.66
CA MET A 196 12.03 -8.92 6.03
C MET A 196 12.18 -9.41 4.58
N VAL A 197 11.48 -10.49 4.24
CA VAL A 197 11.45 -11.10 2.90
C VAL A 197 10.83 -10.14 1.87
N GLY A 198 11.37 -10.10 0.65
CA GLY A 198 10.89 -9.26 -0.45
C GLY A 198 11.59 -7.90 -0.57
N MET A 199 12.39 -7.50 0.42
CA MET A 199 13.17 -6.26 0.41
C MET A 199 14.53 -6.47 -0.27
N LYS A 200 14.69 -6.01 -1.52
CA LYS A 200 15.99 -6.05 -2.22
C LYS A 200 16.85 -4.84 -1.81
N PRO A 201 18.07 -5.04 -1.26
CA PRO A 201 18.97 -3.93 -1.01
C PRO A 201 19.42 -3.30 -2.34
N GLY A 202 19.37 -1.97 -2.41
CA GLY A 202 19.73 -1.21 -3.60
C GLY A 202 19.64 0.31 -3.38
N PRO A 203 20.20 1.13 -4.29
CA PRO A 203 20.18 2.59 -4.17
C PRO A 203 18.76 3.18 -4.16
N ASP A 204 17.80 2.47 -4.74
CA ASP A 204 16.37 2.83 -4.77
C ASP A 204 15.57 2.13 -3.65
N SER A 205 16.20 1.29 -2.81
CA SER A 205 15.52 0.58 -1.71
C SER A 205 15.21 1.53 -0.54
N ILE A 206 14.09 1.28 0.14
CA ILE A 206 13.66 2.03 1.33
C ILE A 206 14.67 1.99 2.48
N GLY A 207 15.52 0.97 2.52
CA GLY A 207 16.49 0.71 3.57
C GLY A 207 16.59 -0.78 3.88
N ILE A 208 17.45 -1.12 4.83
CA ILE A 208 17.51 -2.47 5.40
C ILE A 208 16.49 -2.51 6.53
N ILE A 209 15.52 -3.41 6.42
CA ILE A 209 14.47 -3.60 7.43
C ILE A 209 14.60 -5.00 8.01
N ALA A 210 14.65 -5.06 9.34
CA ALA A 210 14.66 -6.30 10.09
C ALA A 210 13.59 -6.27 11.19
N VAL A 211 13.08 -7.44 11.52
CA VAL A 211 12.11 -7.67 12.60
C VAL A 211 12.71 -8.61 13.62
N SER A 212 12.27 -8.52 14.86
CA SER A 212 12.72 -9.43 15.89
C SER A 212 12.15 -10.83 15.71
N HIS A 213 12.92 -11.81 16.17
CA HIS A 213 12.47 -13.17 16.39
C HIS A 213 12.60 -13.51 17.87
N ASN A 214 11.52 -14.03 18.48
CA ASN A 214 11.48 -14.48 19.88
C ASN A 214 12.01 -13.48 20.94
N CYS A 215 11.71 -12.19 20.82
CA CYS A 215 12.00 -11.22 21.88
C CYS A 215 10.79 -11.01 22.82
N SER A 216 11.02 -10.37 23.96
CA SER A 216 9.94 -9.85 24.81
C SER A 216 9.21 -8.72 24.07
N GLY A 217 7.90 -8.82 23.86
CA GLY A 217 7.17 -7.86 23.02
C GLY A 217 7.51 -8.02 21.53
N VAL A 218 7.37 -6.94 20.77
CA VAL A 218 7.66 -6.89 19.33
C VAL A 218 8.69 -5.82 19.02
N ALA A 219 9.63 -6.12 18.13
CA ALA A 219 10.60 -5.12 17.70
C ALA A 219 10.84 -5.13 16.19
N ALA A 220 11.13 -3.94 15.68
CA ALA A 220 11.48 -3.69 14.30
C ALA A 220 12.66 -2.70 14.25
N ARG A 221 13.53 -2.88 13.26
CA ARG A 221 14.69 -2.03 13.01
C ARG A 221 14.75 -1.67 11.53
N ALA A 222 15.02 -0.41 11.25
CA ALA A 222 15.30 0.05 9.89
C ALA A 222 16.58 0.88 9.84
N CYS A 223 17.29 0.76 8.73
CA CYS A 223 18.44 1.60 8.40
C CYS A 223 18.28 2.19 7.00
N GLY A 224 18.35 3.52 6.84
CA GLY A 224 18.17 4.17 5.54
C GLY A 224 18.78 5.56 5.43
N LEU A 225 19.22 5.91 4.22
CA LEU A 225 19.87 7.19 3.92
C LEU A 225 18.84 8.25 3.51
N VAL A 226 19.00 9.47 3.99
CA VAL A 226 18.21 10.64 3.59
C VAL A 226 19.08 11.86 3.31
N SER A 227 18.69 12.68 2.34
CA SER A 227 19.32 13.97 2.03
C SER A 227 18.81 15.11 2.92
N LEU A 228 18.76 14.91 4.24
CA LEU A 228 18.41 15.92 5.24
C LEU A 228 19.46 15.93 6.37
N GLU A 229 19.68 17.10 6.98
CA GLU A 229 20.59 17.26 8.12
C GLU A 229 20.04 16.61 9.41
N PRO A 230 20.91 16.21 10.37
CA PRO A 230 20.47 15.46 11.55
C PRO A 230 19.41 16.17 12.40
N THR A 231 19.52 17.49 12.56
CA THR A 231 18.56 18.34 13.28
C THR A 231 17.18 18.32 12.62
N LYS A 232 17.12 18.48 11.30
CA LYS A 232 15.85 18.43 10.56
C LYS A 232 15.19 17.06 10.62
N VAL A 233 15.99 15.99 10.53
CA VAL A 233 15.49 14.60 10.70
C VAL A 233 14.91 14.41 12.09
N ALA A 234 15.59 14.89 13.13
CA ALA A 234 15.11 14.82 14.51
C ALA A 234 13.79 15.56 14.72
N GLU A 235 13.64 16.77 14.17
CA GLU A 235 12.37 17.51 14.22
C GLU A 235 11.21 16.73 13.61
N ILE A 236 11.41 16.16 12.41
CA ILE A 236 10.39 15.37 11.71
C ILE A 236 10.02 14.12 12.52
N LEU A 237 11.01 13.39 13.05
CA LEU A 237 10.78 12.16 13.80
C LEU A 237 10.08 12.40 15.15
N LYS A 238 10.41 13.50 15.83
CA LYS A 238 9.76 13.87 17.10
C LYS A 238 8.29 14.24 16.93
N ASP A 239 7.90 14.77 15.78
CA ASP A 239 6.51 15.10 15.43
C ASP A 239 5.74 13.85 14.97
N ARG A 240 5.59 12.85 15.86
CA ARG A 240 4.85 11.61 15.58
C ARG A 240 3.43 11.87 15.00
N PRO A 241 2.63 12.84 15.49
CA PRO A 241 1.29 13.07 14.95
C PRO A 241 1.24 13.39 13.45
N SER A 242 2.32 13.91 12.84
CA SER A 242 2.33 14.21 11.40
C SER A 242 2.60 12.99 10.52
N TRP A 243 3.18 11.90 11.04
CA TRP A 243 3.56 10.76 10.19
C TRP A 243 3.11 9.41 10.71
N TYR A 244 2.99 9.24 12.04
CA TYR A 244 2.51 8.00 12.63
C TYR A 244 0.98 8.01 12.64
N ARG A 245 0.38 7.34 11.65
CA ARG A 245 -1.09 7.33 11.43
C ARG A 245 -1.89 6.85 12.64
N ASP A 246 -1.33 5.96 13.44
CA ASP A 246 -1.98 5.44 14.64
C ASP A 246 -1.76 6.34 15.87
N CYS A 247 -0.94 7.39 15.80
CA CYS A 247 -0.79 8.39 16.86
C CYS A 247 -2.02 9.32 16.92
N ARG A 248 -2.73 9.31 18.05
CA ARG A 248 -3.84 10.23 18.32
C ARG A 248 -3.34 11.58 18.80
N CYS A 249 -2.51 11.56 19.84
CA CYS A 249 -1.88 12.74 20.40
C CYS A 249 -0.54 12.38 21.04
N LEU A 250 0.32 13.39 21.18
CA LEU A 250 1.59 13.30 21.87
C LEU A 250 1.80 14.62 22.63
N ASP A 251 1.73 14.53 23.95
CA ASP A 251 1.85 15.66 24.86
C ASP A 251 3.18 15.58 25.60
N VAL A 252 4.03 16.59 25.41
CA VAL A 252 5.26 16.74 26.19
C VAL A 252 4.92 17.48 27.47
N LEU A 253 4.86 16.75 28.59
CA LEU A 253 4.42 17.29 29.88
C LEU A 253 5.54 18.07 30.58
N THR A 254 6.78 17.58 30.48
CA THR A 254 7.94 18.17 31.15
C THR A 254 9.15 18.08 30.24
N VAL A 255 9.97 19.13 30.21
CA VAL A 255 11.30 19.13 29.56
C VAL A 255 12.34 19.49 30.61
N ILE A 256 13.35 18.63 30.75
CA ILE A 256 14.44 18.75 31.71
C ILE A 256 15.76 18.82 30.93
N PRO A 257 16.45 19.97 30.90
CA PRO A 257 17.76 20.07 30.29
C PRO A 257 18.80 19.29 31.08
N THR A 258 19.75 18.69 30.39
CA THR A 258 20.83 17.89 30.98
C THR A 258 22.18 18.60 30.82
N GLY A 259 23.15 18.29 31.69
CA GLY A 259 24.42 19.01 31.76
C GLY A 259 25.32 18.87 30.52
N ASN A 260 25.08 17.86 29.68
CA ASN A 260 25.81 17.61 28.43
C ASN A 260 25.15 18.26 27.20
N GLY A 261 24.17 19.16 27.40
CA GLY A 261 23.45 19.83 26.31
C GLY A 261 22.31 19.00 25.69
N GLY A 262 22.01 17.82 26.23
CA GLY A 262 20.82 17.04 25.88
C GLY A 262 19.58 17.47 26.66
N ASN A 263 18.43 16.89 26.33
CA ASN A 263 17.16 17.13 27.02
C ASN A 263 16.43 15.81 27.30
N ILE A 264 15.83 15.71 28.49
CA ILE A 264 14.88 14.67 28.88
C ILE A 264 13.48 15.22 28.77
N GLU A 265 12.60 14.50 28.09
CA GLU A 265 11.21 14.88 27.86
C GLU A 265 10.30 13.79 28.43
N LEU A 266 9.35 14.17 29.28
CA LEU A 266 8.31 13.27 29.77
C LEU A 266 7.10 13.37 28.86
N ILE A 267 6.73 12.25 28.24
CA ILE A 267 5.77 12.22 27.14
C ILE A 267 4.61 11.33 27.51
N TYR A 268 3.41 11.88 27.33
CA TYR A 268 2.18 11.12 27.31
C TYR A 268 1.69 11.00 25.86
N MET A 269 1.59 9.77 25.35
CA MET A 269 1.17 9.52 23.97
C MET A 269 -0.02 8.57 23.95
N GLN A 270 -1.00 8.85 23.11
CA GLN A 270 -2.14 7.98 22.87
C GLN A 270 -2.13 7.48 21.42
N THR A 271 -2.56 6.25 21.23
CA THR A 271 -2.65 5.60 19.93
C THR A 271 -4.03 5.01 19.69
N TYR A 272 -4.52 5.14 18.47
CA TYR A 272 -5.81 4.59 18.05
C TYR A 272 -5.81 3.06 18.10
N ALA A 273 -6.95 2.47 18.44
CA ALA A 273 -7.18 1.06 18.17
C ALA A 273 -7.33 0.86 16.65
N PRO A 274 -6.71 -0.20 16.09
CA PRO A 274 -6.80 -0.49 14.66
C PRO A 274 -8.21 -0.95 14.21
N THR A 275 -9.03 -1.42 15.15
CA THR A 275 -10.36 -2.01 14.94
C THR A 275 -11.29 -1.65 16.10
N THR A 276 -12.61 -1.74 15.89
CA THR A 276 -13.62 -1.53 16.95
C THR A 276 -13.67 -2.65 17.98
N LEU A 277 -12.93 -3.74 17.78
CA LEU A 277 -12.93 -4.95 18.62
C LEU A 277 -11.84 -4.95 19.70
N ALA A 278 -11.11 -3.85 19.86
CA ALA A 278 -10.04 -3.72 20.84
C ALA A 278 -9.98 -2.28 21.36
N SER A 279 -9.49 -2.11 22.60
CA SER A 279 -9.29 -0.79 23.20
C SER A 279 -8.06 -0.08 22.66
N ALA A 280 -8.03 1.24 22.73
CA ALA A 280 -6.87 2.04 22.34
C ALA A 280 -5.71 1.89 23.36
N ARG A 281 -4.49 2.28 22.97
CA ARG A 281 -3.30 2.20 23.84
C ARG A 281 -2.78 3.58 24.21
N ASP A 282 -2.27 3.71 25.43
CA ASP A 282 -1.50 4.87 25.86
C ASP A 282 -0.08 4.48 26.31
N PHE A 283 0.80 5.46 26.28
CA PHE A 283 2.20 5.34 26.62
C PHE A 283 2.59 6.48 27.55
N TRP A 284 3.35 6.14 28.59
CA TRP A 284 3.98 7.10 29.49
C TRP A 284 5.48 6.89 29.42
N THR A 285 6.18 7.77 28.74
CA THR A 285 7.58 7.56 28.35
C THR A 285 8.50 8.70 28.76
N LEU A 286 9.77 8.34 28.93
CA LEU A 286 10.90 9.25 28.99
C LEU A 286 11.61 9.20 27.63
N ARG A 287 11.69 10.35 26.94
CA ARG A 287 12.48 10.53 25.72
C ARG A 287 13.70 11.38 26.03
N TYR A 288 14.88 10.83 25.76
CA TYR A 288 16.15 11.51 25.92
C TYR A 288 16.76 11.83 24.56
N THR A 289 17.12 13.11 24.36
CA THR A 289 17.79 13.60 23.15
C THR A 289 19.18 14.10 23.52
N THR A 290 20.22 13.57 22.88
CA THR A 290 21.60 13.97 23.15
C THR A 290 22.47 13.88 21.89
N GLY A 291 23.48 14.75 21.81
CA GLY A 291 24.50 14.72 20.76
C GLY A 291 25.69 13.85 21.18
N LEU A 292 26.30 13.17 20.22
CA LEU A 292 27.54 12.41 20.39
C LEU A 292 28.75 13.21 19.88
N GLU A 293 29.95 12.82 20.31
CA GLU A 293 31.21 13.51 19.95
C GLU A 293 31.50 13.49 18.43
N ASP A 294 30.99 12.49 17.71
CA ASP A 294 31.13 12.34 16.25
C ASP A 294 30.15 13.21 15.45
N GLY A 295 29.34 14.04 16.13
CA GLY A 295 28.29 14.87 15.53
C GLY A 295 26.99 14.13 15.24
N SER A 296 26.88 12.86 15.62
CA SER A 296 25.63 12.11 15.57
C SER A 296 24.64 12.61 16.62
N LEU A 297 23.35 12.49 16.32
CA LEU A 297 22.27 12.83 17.24
C LEU A 297 21.51 11.54 17.61
N VAL A 298 21.28 11.34 18.90
CA VAL A 298 20.52 10.21 19.43
C VAL A 298 19.26 10.70 20.10
N ILE A 299 18.13 10.08 19.78
CA ILE A 299 16.86 10.24 20.45
C ILE A 299 16.43 8.85 20.90
N CYS A 300 16.47 8.55 22.19
CA CYS A 300 16.04 7.26 22.72
C CYS A 300 14.87 7.43 23.68
N GLU A 301 13.96 6.46 23.71
CA GLU A 301 12.72 6.52 24.46
C GLU A 301 12.44 5.18 25.15
N ARG A 302 11.89 5.24 26.37
CA ARG A 302 11.47 4.08 27.17
C ARG A 302 10.30 4.46 28.06
N SER A 303 9.39 3.52 28.29
CA SER A 303 8.29 3.67 29.23
C SER A 303 8.76 3.79 30.68
N LEU A 304 8.12 4.68 31.42
CA LEU A 304 8.32 4.86 32.84
C LEU A 304 7.33 3.96 33.59
N THR A 305 7.87 2.93 34.23
CA THR A 305 7.10 1.98 35.05
C THR A 305 7.66 1.96 36.48
N PRO A 306 6.90 1.41 37.45
CA PRO A 306 7.42 1.23 38.81
C PRO A 306 8.71 0.39 38.86
N SER A 307 8.88 -0.59 37.96
CA SER A 307 10.10 -1.41 37.88
C SER A 307 11.32 -0.63 37.38
N THR A 308 11.11 0.37 36.52
CA THR A 308 12.18 1.29 36.09
C THR A 308 12.53 2.36 37.13
N GLY A 309 11.74 2.48 38.21
CA GLY A 309 11.85 3.57 39.17
C GLY A 309 11.31 4.91 38.65
N GLY A 310 10.49 4.88 37.59
CA GLY A 310 9.88 6.07 37.00
C GLY A 310 8.65 6.57 37.78
N PRO A 311 8.29 7.86 37.62
CA PRO A 311 7.09 8.43 38.25
C PRO A 311 5.82 7.78 37.71
N ALA A 312 4.78 7.73 38.55
CA ALA A 312 3.47 7.25 38.14
C ALA A 312 2.93 8.10 36.98
N GLY A 313 2.47 7.44 35.91
CA GLY A 313 1.91 8.11 34.75
C GLY A 313 0.49 8.65 34.99
N PRO A 314 -0.02 9.45 34.06
CA PRO A 314 -1.40 9.94 34.09
C PRO A 314 -2.42 8.78 34.12
N PRO A 315 -3.59 8.97 34.75
CA PRO A 315 -4.68 7.98 34.70
C PRO A 315 -5.25 7.89 33.27
N ALA A 316 -5.55 6.68 32.82
CA ALA A 316 -6.04 6.43 31.47
C ALA A 316 -7.18 5.39 31.46
N PRO A 317 -8.38 5.74 31.96
CA PRO A 317 -9.46 4.79 32.24
C PRO A 317 -10.02 4.07 31.00
N ASN A 318 -9.76 4.58 29.78
CA ASN A 318 -10.26 4.03 28.52
C ASN A 318 -9.14 3.46 27.62
N PHE A 319 -7.91 3.38 28.14
CA PHE A 319 -6.75 2.94 27.38
C PHE A 319 -6.06 1.77 28.09
N VAL A 320 -5.47 0.89 27.30
CA VAL A 320 -4.54 -0.13 27.80
C VAL A 320 -3.14 0.49 27.81
N ARG A 321 -2.47 0.44 28.97
CA ARG A 321 -1.10 0.97 29.12
C ARG A 321 -0.12 0.04 28.42
N ALA A 322 0.41 0.49 27.30
CA ALA A 322 1.47 -0.19 26.57
C ALA A 322 2.86 0.25 27.07
N GLU A 323 3.85 -0.61 26.84
CA GLU A 323 5.23 -0.39 27.26
C GLU A 323 6.14 -0.17 26.04
N MET A 324 6.82 0.97 25.98
CA MET A 324 7.92 1.19 25.06
C MET A 324 9.20 0.70 25.73
N LEU A 325 9.77 -0.38 25.21
CA LEU A 325 11.11 -0.83 25.58
C LEU A 325 12.14 0.09 24.88
N PRO A 326 13.44 0.07 25.27
CA PRO A 326 14.42 0.99 24.69
C PRO A 326 14.39 0.99 23.16
N SER A 327 13.90 2.12 22.64
CA SER A 327 13.57 2.42 21.24
C SER A 327 14.12 3.79 20.89
N GLY A 328 14.14 4.15 19.61
CA GLY A 328 14.59 5.48 19.21
C GLY A 328 15.23 5.58 17.83
N TYR A 329 16.00 6.65 17.67
CA TYR A 329 16.61 7.08 16.43
C TYR A 329 18.09 7.43 16.67
N LEU A 330 18.99 6.84 15.88
CA LEU A 330 20.39 7.24 15.77
C LEU A 330 20.57 7.88 14.39
N ILE A 331 20.90 9.17 14.38
CA ILE A 331 20.98 10.00 13.17
C ILE A 331 22.43 10.44 13.01
N ARG A 332 23.11 9.88 12.00
CA ARG A 332 24.54 10.11 11.78
C ARG A 332 24.74 11.00 10.54
N PRO A 333 25.50 12.10 10.62
CA PRO A 333 25.81 12.91 9.45
C PRO A 333 26.61 12.10 8.42
N CYS A 334 26.41 12.38 7.13
CA CYS A 334 27.16 11.75 6.03
C CYS A 334 28.03 12.75 5.26
N GLU A 335 29.20 12.30 4.81
CA GLU A 335 30.06 13.06 3.89
C GLU A 335 29.35 13.27 2.55
N GLY A 336 29.12 14.53 2.16
CA GLY A 336 28.38 14.89 0.94
C GLY A 336 26.96 15.44 1.16
N GLY A 337 26.55 15.61 2.42
CA GLY A 337 25.25 16.19 2.81
C GLY A 337 24.17 15.13 2.99
N GLY A 338 23.45 15.19 4.11
CA GLY A 338 22.41 14.23 4.50
C GLY A 338 22.73 13.47 5.79
N SER A 339 21.89 12.48 6.09
CA SER A 339 21.97 11.67 7.31
C SER A 339 21.73 10.19 7.03
N MET A 340 22.45 9.33 7.74
CA MET A 340 22.17 7.91 7.91
C MET A 340 21.32 7.73 9.16
N ILE A 341 20.14 7.12 9.01
CA ILE A 341 19.20 6.93 10.10
C ILE A 341 19.13 5.46 10.46
N HIS A 342 19.26 5.15 11.75
CA HIS A 342 18.88 3.87 12.35
C HIS A 342 17.67 4.09 13.24
N ILE A 343 16.60 3.36 12.96
CA ILE A 343 15.35 3.37 13.71
C ILE A 343 15.22 2.03 14.42
N VAL A 344 14.88 2.05 15.72
CA VAL A 344 14.51 0.86 16.48
C VAL A 344 13.19 1.16 17.19
N ASP A 345 12.16 0.38 16.88
CA ASP A 345 10.90 0.40 17.61
C ASP A 345 10.78 -0.95 18.34
N HIS A 346 10.63 -0.91 19.66
CA HIS A 346 10.51 -2.10 20.51
C HIS A 346 9.42 -1.85 21.55
N ILE A 347 8.30 -2.56 21.41
CA ILE A 347 7.06 -2.24 22.11
C ILE A 347 6.40 -3.52 22.63
N ASP A 348 5.87 -3.46 23.84
CA ASP A 348 4.85 -4.39 24.33
C ASP A 348 3.48 -3.69 24.31
N LEU A 349 2.58 -4.22 23.49
CA LEU A 349 1.23 -3.67 23.29
C LEU A 349 0.17 -4.31 24.19
N ASP A 350 0.61 -5.11 25.17
CA ASP A 350 -0.21 -5.92 26.06
C ASP A 350 -1.23 -6.74 25.27
N ALA A 351 -0.74 -7.59 24.37
CA ALA A 351 -1.59 -8.36 23.46
C ALA A 351 -2.61 -9.27 24.18
N TRP A 352 -2.33 -9.64 25.43
CA TRP A 352 -3.24 -10.45 26.25
C TRP A 352 -4.52 -9.71 26.65
N SER A 353 -4.53 -8.38 26.57
CA SER A 353 -5.72 -7.55 26.79
C SER A 353 -6.79 -7.71 25.70
N VAL A 354 -6.48 -8.32 24.55
CA VAL A 354 -7.41 -8.49 23.43
C VAL A 354 -7.80 -9.97 23.21
N PRO A 355 -8.94 -10.23 22.56
CA PRO A 355 -9.31 -11.57 22.14
C PRO A 355 -8.21 -12.29 21.36
N GLU A 356 -8.07 -13.59 21.55
CA GLU A 356 -6.97 -14.39 20.96
C GLU A 356 -6.85 -14.20 19.43
N VAL A 357 -7.97 -14.12 18.74
CA VAL A 357 -8.02 -13.92 17.28
C VAL A 357 -7.41 -12.59 16.82
N LEU A 358 -7.33 -11.58 17.70
CA LEU A 358 -6.78 -10.26 17.41
C LEU A 358 -5.34 -10.08 17.89
N ARG A 359 -4.81 -11.00 18.71
CA ARG A 359 -3.42 -10.93 19.21
C ARG A 359 -2.37 -10.73 18.12
N PRO A 360 -2.47 -11.36 16.92
CA PRO A 360 -1.51 -11.09 15.85
C PRO A 360 -1.37 -9.62 15.46
N LEU A 361 -2.39 -8.77 15.67
CA LEU A 361 -2.31 -7.33 15.42
C LEU A 361 -1.33 -6.60 16.37
N TYR A 362 -1.06 -7.19 17.54
CA TYR A 362 -0.26 -6.61 18.61
C TYR A 362 1.05 -7.39 18.86
N GLU A 363 1.11 -8.64 18.40
CA GLU A 363 2.28 -9.54 18.53
C GLU A 363 3.07 -9.69 17.21
N SER A 364 2.59 -9.16 16.08
CA SER A 364 3.33 -9.23 14.81
C SER A 364 4.36 -8.09 14.71
N PRO A 365 5.67 -8.41 14.69
CA PRO A 365 6.69 -7.38 14.48
C PRO A 365 6.68 -6.85 13.04
N LYS A 366 6.08 -7.58 12.08
CA LYS A 366 5.87 -7.10 10.70
C LYS A 366 4.84 -5.97 10.66
N ILE A 367 3.74 -6.11 11.41
CA ILE A 367 2.72 -5.06 11.53
C ILE A 367 3.31 -3.82 12.19
N LEU A 368 4.10 -3.98 13.27
CA LEU A 368 4.84 -2.89 13.90
C LEU A 368 5.77 -2.19 12.89
N ALA A 369 6.57 -2.96 12.15
CA ALA A 369 7.50 -2.44 11.16
C ALA A 369 6.78 -1.60 10.11
N GLN A 370 5.68 -2.09 9.53
CA GLN A 370 4.93 -1.36 8.50
C GLN A 370 4.33 -0.06 9.03
N LYS A 371 3.69 -0.11 10.20
CA LYS A 371 2.93 1.03 10.74
C LYS A 371 3.77 2.13 11.37
N MET A 372 4.94 1.80 11.89
CA MET A 372 5.78 2.74 12.64
C MET A 372 7.16 2.91 11.99
N THR A 373 7.96 1.84 11.91
CA THR A 373 9.36 1.91 11.51
C THR A 373 9.55 2.32 10.05
N ILE A 374 8.85 1.63 9.14
CA ILE A 374 8.89 1.88 7.70
C ILE A 374 8.19 3.20 7.39
N ALA A 375 7.03 3.45 8.02
CA ALA A 375 6.28 4.69 7.87
C ALA A 375 7.12 5.94 8.20
N ALA A 376 7.90 5.90 9.29
CA ALA A 376 8.83 6.96 9.65
C ALA A 376 9.86 7.24 8.53
N LEU A 377 10.50 6.16 8.04
CA LEU A 377 11.52 6.27 7.00
C LEU A 377 10.96 6.74 5.66
N ARG A 378 9.75 6.29 5.28
CA ARG A 378 9.02 6.77 4.10
C ARG A 378 8.72 8.26 4.21
N ASN A 379 8.19 8.71 5.34
CA ASN A 379 7.83 10.11 5.54
C ASN A 379 9.05 11.03 5.44
N ILE A 380 10.15 10.67 6.08
CA ILE A 380 11.40 11.44 6.04
C ILE A 380 11.95 11.54 4.60
N ARG A 381 11.94 10.42 3.86
CA ARG A 381 12.36 10.40 2.45
C ARG A 381 11.45 11.22 1.55
N GLN A 382 10.14 11.18 1.79
CA GLN A 382 9.14 11.98 1.10
C GLN A 382 9.40 13.47 1.29
N ILE A 383 9.59 13.93 2.53
CA ILE A 383 9.91 15.33 2.83
C ILE A 383 11.25 15.73 2.19
N ALA A 384 12.27 14.86 2.22
CA ALA A 384 13.57 15.14 1.61
C ALA A 384 13.48 15.32 0.09
N LEU A 385 12.71 14.48 -0.60
CA LEU A 385 12.50 14.55 -2.03
C LEU A 385 11.75 15.81 -2.44
N GLU A 386 10.72 16.19 -1.70
CA GLU A 386 9.99 17.43 -1.96
C GLU A 386 10.84 18.68 -1.73
N THR A 387 11.65 18.68 -0.68
CA THR A 387 12.57 19.78 -0.37
C THR A 387 13.64 19.93 -1.47
N SER A 388 14.00 18.83 -2.14
CA SER A 388 14.97 18.85 -3.24
C SER A 388 14.42 19.41 -4.57
N GLY A 389 13.09 19.52 -4.71
CA GLY A 389 12.43 19.98 -5.93
C GLY A 389 12.47 18.98 -7.11
N GLU A 390 12.89 17.72 -6.89
CA GLU A 390 12.95 16.69 -7.94
C GLU A 390 11.57 16.18 -8.40
N ILE A 391 10.51 16.37 -7.59
CA ILE A 391 9.14 15.89 -7.87
C ILE A 391 8.22 17.07 -8.19
N SER A 392 7.70 17.10 -9.43
CA SER A 392 6.62 18.01 -9.84
C SER A 392 5.30 17.24 -9.81
N TYR A 393 4.45 17.49 -8.82
CA TYR A 393 3.09 16.94 -8.80
C TYR A 393 2.26 17.59 -9.91
N GLY A 394 1.52 16.78 -10.68
CA GLY A 394 0.52 17.27 -11.60
C GLY A 394 -0.66 17.84 -10.82
N GLY A 395 -1.14 19.05 -11.18
CA GLY A 395 -2.35 19.64 -10.56
C GLY A 395 -2.13 20.94 -9.76
N GLY A 396 -0.92 21.48 -9.71
CA GLY A 396 -0.67 22.84 -9.23
C GLY A 396 -0.76 23.08 -7.71
N ARG A 397 -1.15 22.08 -6.89
CA ARG A 397 -1.11 22.16 -5.42
C ARG A 397 0.22 21.73 -4.84
N GLN A 398 0.60 22.34 -3.71
CA GLN A 398 1.83 22.00 -3.02
C GLN A 398 1.76 20.58 -2.42
N PRO A 399 2.85 19.79 -2.46
CA PRO A 399 2.88 18.44 -1.89
C PRO A 399 2.45 18.37 -0.42
N ALA A 400 2.81 19.40 0.35
CA ALA A 400 2.46 19.53 1.76
C ALA A 400 0.95 19.50 2.00
N VAL A 401 0.18 20.22 1.16
CA VAL A 401 -1.28 20.26 1.23
C VAL A 401 -1.88 18.87 0.96
N LEU A 402 -1.35 18.14 -0.02
CA LEU A 402 -1.81 16.79 -0.34
C LEU A 402 -1.54 15.81 0.82
N ARG A 403 -0.39 15.93 1.50
CA ARG A 403 -0.13 15.15 2.73
C ARG A 403 -1.09 15.51 3.85
N THR A 404 -1.37 16.80 4.04
CA THR A 404 -2.34 17.25 5.04
C THR A 404 -3.72 16.67 4.77
N PHE A 405 -4.16 16.59 3.52
CA PHE A 405 -5.40 15.90 3.18
C PHE A 405 -5.39 14.41 3.55
N SER A 406 -4.33 13.67 3.18
CA SER A 406 -4.20 12.26 3.58
C SER A 406 -4.20 12.08 5.11
N GLN A 407 -3.49 12.95 5.84
CA GLN A 407 -3.48 12.96 7.31
C GLN A 407 -4.87 13.19 7.88
N ARG A 408 -5.60 14.19 7.38
CA ARG A 408 -6.95 14.53 7.86
C ARG A 408 -7.95 13.41 7.59
N LEU A 409 -7.87 12.76 6.42
CA LEU A 409 -8.68 11.58 6.09
C LEU A 409 -8.40 10.41 7.05
N SER A 410 -7.12 10.02 7.21
CA SER A 410 -6.75 8.92 8.11
C SER A 410 -7.14 9.20 9.56
N ARG A 411 -6.88 10.42 10.04
CA ARG A 411 -7.19 10.83 11.41
C ARG A 411 -8.70 10.82 11.67
N GLY A 412 -9.50 11.45 10.79
CA GLY A 412 -10.95 11.48 10.96
C GLY A 412 -11.60 10.10 10.86
N PHE A 413 -11.04 9.19 10.05
CA PHE A 413 -11.47 7.78 10.03
C PHE A 413 -11.11 7.05 11.33
N ASN A 414 -9.90 7.26 11.86
CA ASN A 414 -9.48 6.70 13.15
C ASN A 414 -10.33 7.20 14.31
N ASP A 415 -10.66 8.49 14.33
CA ASP A 415 -11.58 9.10 15.30
C ASP A 415 -12.97 8.46 15.23
N ALA A 416 -13.48 8.22 14.02
CA ALA A 416 -14.77 7.56 13.81
C ALA A 416 -14.78 6.11 14.32
N VAL A 417 -13.71 5.35 14.05
CA VAL A 417 -13.55 3.96 14.51
C VAL A 417 -13.50 3.88 16.04
N ASN A 418 -12.77 4.79 16.69
CA ASN A 418 -12.56 4.72 18.13
C ASN A 418 -13.70 5.38 18.92
N GLY A 419 -14.12 6.59 18.54
CA GLY A 419 -15.23 7.31 19.17
C GLY A 419 -14.96 7.66 20.64
N PHE A 420 -13.86 8.36 20.93
CA PHE A 420 -13.45 8.70 22.29
C PHE A 420 -14.37 9.74 22.95
N ALA A 421 -14.71 9.50 24.23
CA ALA A 421 -15.54 10.40 25.02
C ALA A 421 -14.93 11.80 25.21
N ASP A 422 -13.60 11.89 25.31
CA ASP A 422 -12.88 13.17 25.47
C ASP A 422 -13.14 14.12 24.29
N ASP A 423 -13.35 13.56 23.08
CA ASP A 423 -13.64 14.29 21.85
C ASP A 423 -15.15 14.59 21.68
N GLY A 424 -15.98 14.17 22.63
CA GLY A 424 -17.43 14.40 22.66
C GLY A 424 -18.27 13.27 22.05
N TRP A 425 -17.67 12.11 21.76
CA TRP A 425 -18.43 10.95 21.30
C TRP A 425 -19.15 10.24 22.46
N SER A 426 -20.36 9.78 22.19
CA SER A 426 -21.14 8.94 23.09
C SER A 426 -21.83 7.81 22.33
N LEU A 427 -21.97 6.65 22.97
CA LEU A 427 -22.66 5.51 22.38
C LEU A 427 -24.18 5.77 22.41
N MET A 428 -24.86 5.47 21.31
CA MET A 428 -26.31 5.44 21.28
C MET A 428 -26.81 4.08 21.76
N GLY A 429 -27.85 4.04 22.60
CA GLY A 429 -28.43 2.79 23.09
C GLY A 429 -28.82 1.85 21.95
N SER A 430 -28.56 0.55 22.10
CA SER A 430 -28.92 -0.45 21.09
C SER A 430 -30.26 -1.11 21.41
N ASP A 431 -31.04 -1.43 20.39
CA ASP A 431 -32.30 -2.18 20.50
C ASP A 431 -32.09 -3.70 20.68
N GLY A 432 -30.88 -4.13 21.09
CA GLY A 432 -30.54 -5.54 21.35
C GLY A 432 -29.99 -6.35 20.16
N VAL A 433 -29.71 -5.72 19.01
CA VAL A 433 -29.05 -6.35 17.84
C VAL A 433 -27.69 -5.68 17.60
N GLU A 434 -26.61 -6.30 18.10
CA GLU A 434 -25.27 -5.69 18.30
C GLU A 434 -24.38 -5.58 17.05
N ASP A 435 -24.83 -5.94 15.85
CA ASP A 435 -23.96 -6.06 14.66
C ASP A 435 -23.37 -4.73 14.14
N VAL A 436 -24.01 -3.60 14.46
CA VAL A 436 -23.58 -2.25 14.05
C VAL A 436 -23.67 -1.30 15.24
N THR A 437 -22.53 -0.72 15.61
CA THR A 437 -22.44 0.26 16.68
C THR A 437 -22.71 1.66 16.15
N ILE A 438 -23.58 2.41 16.84
CA ILE A 438 -23.85 3.82 16.55
C ILE A 438 -23.24 4.68 17.66
N ALA A 439 -22.38 5.63 17.29
CA ALA A 439 -21.83 6.65 18.17
C ALA A 439 -22.22 8.04 17.66
N ILE A 440 -22.42 8.99 18.56
CA ILE A 440 -22.85 10.35 18.25
C ILE A 440 -21.88 11.34 18.87
N ASN A 441 -21.54 12.39 18.12
CA ASN A 441 -20.85 13.57 18.60
C ASN A 441 -21.76 14.79 18.45
N ALA A 442 -22.34 15.24 19.56
CA ALA A 442 -23.24 16.39 19.61
C ALA A 442 -22.50 17.74 19.65
N SER A 443 -21.16 17.74 19.77
CA SER A 443 -20.32 18.93 19.83
C SER A 443 -19.08 18.79 18.93
N PRO A 444 -19.26 18.75 17.60
CA PRO A 444 -18.17 18.42 16.67
C PRO A 444 -17.04 19.46 16.64
N ASN A 445 -17.22 20.62 17.28
CA ASN A 445 -16.22 21.68 17.40
C ASN A 445 -14.90 21.22 18.06
N LYS A 446 -14.89 20.10 18.80
CA LYS A 446 -13.66 19.53 19.37
C LYS A 446 -12.87 18.64 18.39
N LEU A 447 -13.52 18.07 17.37
CA LEU A 447 -12.89 17.16 16.39
C LEU A 447 -12.14 17.88 15.27
N LEU A 448 -12.54 19.11 14.95
CA LEU A 448 -12.05 19.86 13.78
C LEU A 448 -10.73 20.61 14.02
N GLY A 449 -10.15 20.52 15.22
CA GLY A 449 -8.93 21.24 15.59
C GLY A 449 -9.13 22.75 15.69
N SER A 450 -8.27 23.41 16.47
CA SER A 450 -8.31 24.85 16.80
C SER A 450 -8.11 25.82 15.60
N HIS A 451 -8.06 25.35 14.35
CA HIS A 451 -7.66 26.16 13.19
C HIS A 451 -8.76 26.42 12.15
N VAL A 452 -9.99 25.94 12.36
CA VAL A 452 -11.09 26.17 11.42
C VAL A 452 -12.21 26.95 12.11
N ASN A 453 -12.63 28.08 11.52
CA ASN A 453 -13.84 28.80 11.91
C ASN A 453 -15.07 27.90 11.65
N SER A 454 -15.37 27.01 12.59
CA SER A 454 -16.48 26.03 12.59
C SER A 454 -17.87 26.69 12.75
N SER A 455 -17.94 28.02 12.76
CA SER A 455 -19.15 28.80 13.09
C SER A 455 -20.27 28.72 12.04
N THR A 456 -20.03 28.15 10.85
CA THR A 456 -21.02 28.12 9.76
C THR A 456 -21.63 26.75 9.47
N MET A 457 -21.06 25.63 9.92
CA MET A 457 -21.63 24.29 9.63
C MET A 457 -22.72 23.83 10.62
N PHE A 458 -22.59 24.16 11.92
CA PHE A 458 -23.42 23.55 12.95
C PHE A 458 -24.23 24.54 13.81
N SER A 459 -24.10 25.85 13.55
CA SER A 459 -24.58 26.90 14.47
C SER A 459 -26.01 27.42 14.22
N ALA A 460 -26.69 27.04 13.14
CA ALA A 460 -28.02 27.60 12.86
C ALA A 460 -29.21 26.76 13.38
N MET A 461 -29.12 25.42 13.42
CA MET A 461 -30.29 24.55 13.68
C MET A 461 -30.10 23.43 14.73
N GLY A 462 -28.93 23.32 15.36
CA GLY A 462 -28.67 22.27 16.36
C GLY A 462 -28.57 20.88 15.74
N GLY A 463 -27.34 20.45 15.45
CA GLY A 463 -27.03 19.15 14.86
C GLY A 463 -25.68 18.61 15.32
N GLY A 464 -25.32 17.42 14.86
CA GLY A 464 -24.07 16.76 15.22
C GLY A 464 -23.59 15.78 14.16
N ILE A 465 -22.58 14.99 14.51
CA ILE A 465 -22.03 13.91 13.67
C ILE A 465 -22.43 12.58 14.29
N LEU A 466 -22.87 11.64 13.47
CA LEU A 466 -23.18 10.26 13.82
C LEU A 466 -22.21 9.35 13.07
N CYS A 467 -21.66 8.36 13.75
CA CYS A 467 -20.81 7.32 13.19
C CYS A 467 -21.49 5.97 13.34
N ALA A 468 -21.68 5.25 12.23
CA ALA A 468 -22.06 3.85 12.21
C ALA A 468 -20.83 3.01 11.87
N LYS A 469 -20.49 2.07 12.75
CA LYS A 469 -19.27 1.28 12.63
C LYS A 469 -19.51 -0.20 12.91
N ALA A 470 -18.74 -1.05 12.23
CA ALA A 470 -18.79 -2.49 12.36
C ALA A 470 -17.41 -3.09 12.11
N SER A 471 -17.14 -4.27 12.66
CA SER A 471 -15.94 -5.05 12.35
C SER A 471 -16.31 -6.51 12.15
N MET A 472 -15.61 -7.19 11.25
CA MET A 472 -15.79 -8.62 11.00
C MET A 472 -14.47 -9.31 10.68
N LEU A 473 -14.45 -10.62 10.87
CA LEU A 473 -13.33 -11.48 10.49
C LEU A 473 -13.56 -12.03 9.08
N LEU A 474 -12.61 -11.78 8.20
CA LEU A 474 -12.56 -12.36 6.86
C LEU A 474 -11.63 -13.57 6.85
N GLN A 475 -11.99 -14.57 6.06
CA GLN A 475 -11.19 -15.77 5.88
C GLN A 475 -10.75 -15.92 4.43
N ASN A 476 -9.46 -16.10 4.24
CA ASN A 476 -8.78 -16.28 2.97
C ASN A 476 -9.03 -15.14 1.98
N VAL A 477 -9.27 -13.91 2.43
CA VAL A 477 -9.47 -12.77 1.53
C VAL A 477 -8.19 -11.93 1.50
N PRO A 478 -7.51 -11.80 0.35
CA PRO A 478 -6.37 -10.90 0.24
C PRO A 478 -6.82 -9.44 0.44
N PRO A 479 -6.24 -8.70 1.42
CA PRO A 479 -6.64 -7.33 1.73
C PRO A 479 -6.59 -6.37 0.53
N ALA A 480 -5.51 -6.44 -0.24
CA ALA A 480 -5.29 -5.59 -1.43
C ALA A 480 -6.37 -5.80 -2.49
N LEU A 481 -6.74 -7.06 -2.78
CA LEU A 481 -7.78 -7.38 -3.76
C LEU A 481 -9.15 -6.86 -3.34
N LEU A 482 -9.51 -7.03 -2.06
CA LEU A 482 -10.79 -6.53 -1.56
C LEU A 482 -10.86 -5.00 -1.65
N VAL A 483 -9.81 -4.30 -1.20
CA VAL A 483 -9.76 -2.83 -1.25
C VAL A 483 -9.76 -2.33 -2.70
N ARG A 484 -9.04 -2.99 -3.61
CA ARG A 484 -9.07 -2.67 -5.05
C ARG A 484 -10.48 -2.82 -5.62
N PHE A 485 -11.17 -3.92 -5.32
CA PHE A 485 -12.55 -4.12 -5.74
C PHE A 485 -13.48 -3.02 -5.21
N LEU A 486 -13.41 -2.70 -3.91
CA LEU A 486 -14.25 -1.67 -3.30
C LEU A 486 -14.00 -0.28 -3.90
N ARG A 487 -12.74 0.01 -4.27
CA ARG A 487 -12.34 1.25 -4.95
C ARG A 487 -12.91 1.33 -6.37
N GLU A 488 -12.83 0.25 -7.13
CA GLU A 488 -13.19 0.20 -8.56
C GLU A 488 -14.70 0.01 -8.80
N HIS A 489 -15.40 -0.63 -7.86
CA HIS A 489 -16.80 -1.01 -7.99
C HIS A 489 -17.68 -0.36 -6.89
N ARG A 490 -17.60 0.96 -6.73
CA ARG A 490 -18.38 1.69 -5.70
C ARG A 490 -19.89 1.46 -5.81
N SER A 491 -20.43 1.40 -7.04
CA SER A 491 -21.85 1.18 -7.31
C SER A 491 -22.39 -0.17 -6.83
N GLU A 492 -21.52 -1.17 -6.62
CA GLU A 492 -21.91 -2.51 -6.17
C GLU A 492 -22.22 -2.58 -4.67
N TRP A 493 -21.74 -1.60 -3.91
CA TRP A 493 -21.88 -1.62 -2.44
C TRP A 493 -22.40 -0.30 -1.85
N ALA A 494 -22.24 0.83 -2.53
CA ALA A 494 -22.70 2.14 -2.06
C ALA A 494 -24.09 2.48 -2.61
N ASP A 495 -24.92 3.09 -1.77
CA ASP A 495 -26.22 3.61 -2.14
C ASP A 495 -26.06 5.08 -2.54
N CYS A 496 -26.39 5.41 -3.80
CA CYS A 496 -26.25 6.76 -4.32
C CYS A 496 -27.08 7.80 -3.55
N ALA A 497 -28.24 7.40 -2.98
CA ALA A 497 -29.08 8.30 -2.21
C ALA A 497 -28.42 8.68 -0.87
N VAL A 498 -27.70 7.73 -0.26
CA VAL A 498 -26.97 7.94 0.99
C VAL A 498 -25.72 8.78 0.77
N ASP A 499 -25.01 8.55 -0.34
CA ASP A 499 -23.88 9.40 -0.73
C ASP A 499 -24.36 10.84 -1.02
N ALA A 500 -25.48 10.99 -1.73
CA ALA A 500 -26.10 12.29 -1.98
C ALA A 500 -26.51 13.02 -0.69
N TYR A 501 -27.06 12.30 0.29
CA TYR A 501 -27.36 12.84 1.62
C TYR A 501 -26.11 13.38 2.32
N SER A 502 -25.03 12.58 2.33
CA SER A 502 -23.75 12.96 2.94
C SER A 502 -23.13 14.19 2.26
N ALA A 503 -23.18 14.28 0.93
CA ALA A 503 -22.66 15.42 0.19
C ALA A 503 -23.53 16.68 0.32
N ALA A 504 -24.86 16.53 0.35
CA ALA A 504 -25.78 17.64 0.56
C ALA A 504 -25.58 18.30 1.92
N SER A 505 -25.26 17.51 2.94
CA SER A 505 -25.09 18.00 4.31
C SER A 505 -23.83 18.85 4.53
N LEU A 506 -22.86 18.81 3.62
CA LEU A 506 -21.70 19.73 3.64
C LEU A 506 -22.00 21.08 2.98
N ARG A 507 -23.07 21.17 2.19
CA ARG A 507 -23.49 22.40 1.52
C ARG A 507 -24.51 23.09 2.43
N ALA A 508 -24.30 24.36 2.77
CA ALA A 508 -25.18 25.14 3.65
C ALA A 508 -26.57 25.44 3.05
N CYS A 509 -27.35 24.41 2.69
CA CYS A 509 -28.64 24.52 2.03
C CYS A 509 -29.66 23.57 2.69
N PRO A 510 -30.62 24.08 3.49
CA PRO A 510 -31.45 23.29 4.41
C PRO A 510 -32.68 22.58 3.79
N TYR A 511 -32.66 22.25 2.48
CA TYR A 511 -33.87 21.75 1.77
C TYR A 511 -33.69 20.47 0.96
N ALA A 512 -32.90 19.50 1.44
CA ALA A 512 -32.85 18.17 0.81
C ALA A 512 -33.08 17.07 1.85
N VAL A 513 -34.36 16.84 2.21
CA VAL A 513 -34.77 15.64 2.94
C VAL A 513 -35.01 14.52 1.91
N PRO A 514 -34.27 13.38 1.92
CA PRO A 514 -34.59 12.27 1.04
C PRO A 514 -35.75 11.47 1.65
N GLY A 515 -36.97 11.83 1.26
CA GLY A 515 -38.19 11.05 1.47
C GLY A 515 -38.75 10.60 0.13
N VAL A 516 -38.00 9.85 -0.68
CA VAL A 516 -38.51 9.29 -1.95
C VAL A 516 -38.03 7.85 -2.10
N ARG A 517 -38.98 6.92 -2.28
CA ARG A 517 -38.73 5.51 -2.59
C ARG A 517 -37.92 5.42 -3.89
N ALA A 518 -36.71 4.88 -3.82
CA ALA A 518 -35.85 4.66 -4.97
C ALA A 518 -36.40 3.54 -5.87
N SER A 519 -36.90 3.92 -7.04
CA SER A 519 -37.13 3.02 -8.18
C SER A 519 -36.74 3.73 -9.48
N SER A 520 -35.52 4.25 -9.53
CA SER A 520 -34.82 4.60 -10.78
C SER A 520 -33.37 4.88 -10.44
N GLY A 521 -32.47 4.00 -10.88
CA GLY A 521 -31.04 4.10 -10.60
C GLY A 521 -30.41 5.34 -11.20
N PHE A 522 -29.45 5.91 -10.48
CA PHE A 522 -28.41 6.74 -11.08
C PHE A 522 -27.56 5.85 -11.99
N LEU A 523 -27.56 6.12 -13.29
CA LEU A 523 -26.72 5.47 -14.31
C LEU A 523 -25.54 6.39 -14.73
N GLY A 524 -25.02 7.19 -13.80
CA GLY A 524 -23.90 8.11 -14.06
C GLY A 524 -22.54 7.43 -13.93
N GLY A 525 -21.61 7.73 -14.84
CA GLY A 525 -20.24 7.19 -14.81
C GLY A 525 -19.43 7.72 -13.62
N GLN A 526 -18.53 6.90 -13.09
CA GLN A 526 -17.54 7.31 -12.09
C GLN A 526 -16.26 7.77 -12.81
N VAL A 527 -15.82 9.01 -12.57
CA VAL A 527 -14.53 9.49 -13.07
C VAL A 527 -13.55 9.63 -11.91
N ILE A 528 -12.45 8.87 -11.95
CA ILE A 528 -11.37 8.94 -10.96
C ILE A 528 -10.26 9.86 -11.48
N LEU A 529 -9.98 10.91 -10.73
CA LEU A 529 -8.94 11.90 -11.03
C LEU A 529 -7.79 11.75 -10.01
N PRO A 530 -6.62 11.21 -10.38
CA PRO A 530 -5.50 11.08 -9.45
C PRO A 530 -4.92 12.45 -9.07
N LEU A 531 -4.71 12.71 -7.78
CA LEU A 531 -4.10 13.94 -7.26
C LEU A 531 -2.64 13.75 -6.83
N ALA A 532 -2.37 12.70 -6.05
CA ALA A 532 -1.04 12.44 -5.50
C ALA A 532 -0.83 10.94 -5.28
N HIS A 533 0.45 10.55 -5.35
CA HIS A 533 0.92 9.25 -4.87
C HIS A 533 2.13 9.47 -3.94
N THR A 534 2.30 8.60 -2.95
CA THR A 534 3.54 8.53 -2.16
C THR A 534 4.65 7.81 -2.94
N ILE A 535 5.89 7.94 -2.48
CA ILE A 535 7.02 7.11 -2.97
C ILE A 535 6.61 5.63 -2.98
N GLU A 536 7.06 4.89 -4.00
CA GLU A 536 6.72 3.47 -4.20
C GLU A 536 5.23 3.18 -4.49
N HIS A 537 4.37 4.20 -4.68
CA HIS A 537 2.93 4.06 -4.97
C HIS A 537 2.14 3.32 -3.88
N GLU A 538 2.51 3.49 -2.61
CA GLU A 538 1.83 2.81 -1.50
C GLU A 538 0.49 3.45 -1.15
N GLU A 539 0.42 4.80 -1.15
CA GLU A 539 -0.79 5.58 -0.89
C GLU A 539 -1.15 6.41 -2.12
N PHE A 540 -2.44 6.40 -2.49
CA PHE A 540 -3.02 7.18 -3.57
C PHE A 540 -4.06 8.14 -3.01
N LEU A 541 -3.97 9.41 -3.39
CA LEU A 541 -5.00 10.41 -3.13
C LEU A 541 -5.66 10.78 -4.46
N GLU A 542 -6.98 10.66 -4.51
CA GLU A 542 -7.79 10.74 -5.73
C GLU A 542 -9.06 11.54 -5.48
N VAL A 543 -9.58 12.20 -6.51
CA VAL A 543 -10.92 12.80 -6.50
C VAL A 543 -11.82 11.96 -7.37
N ILE A 544 -12.94 11.52 -6.81
CA ILE A 544 -13.99 10.85 -7.55
C ILE A 544 -15.08 11.86 -7.85
N ARG A 545 -15.38 12.03 -9.15
CA ARG A 545 -16.59 12.72 -9.61
C ARG A 545 -17.65 11.67 -9.89
N LEU A 546 -18.78 11.82 -9.22
CA LEU A 546 -19.99 11.01 -9.40
C LEU A 546 -21.01 11.87 -10.13
N GLU A 547 -21.24 11.52 -11.40
CA GLU A 547 -22.11 12.29 -12.30
C GLU A 547 -23.58 12.06 -11.94
N GLY A 548 -24.33 13.17 -11.81
CA GLY A 548 -25.75 13.11 -11.49
C GLY A 548 -26.67 13.53 -12.61
N HIS A 549 -27.54 12.62 -13.07
CA HIS A 549 -28.65 12.98 -13.94
C HIS A 549 -29.78 13.60 -13.11
N GLY A 550 -30.10 14.87 -13.42
CA GLY A 550 -31.15 15.62 -12.71
C GLY A 550 -32.52 14.98 -12.90
N PHE A 551 -33.33 15.00 -11.84
CA PHE A 551 -34.77 14.71 -11.94
C PHE A 551 -35.50 15.95 -12.47
N ASN A 552 -36.45 15.74 -13.39
CA ASN A 552 -37.39 16.76 -13.81
C ASN A 552 -38.43 16.98 -12.70
N GLN A 553 -38.37 18.13 -12.06
CA GLN A 553 -39.55 18.79 -11.52
C GLN A 553 -39.49 20.24 -11.98
N ASP A 554 -40.62 20.77 -12.44
CA ASP A 554 -40.72 22.10 -13.03
C ASP A 554 -39.94 23.15 -12.20
N GLU A 555 -39.09 23.91 -12.89
CA GLU A 555 -38.10 24.91 -12.43
C GLU A 555 -36.67 24.40 -12.11
N VAL A 556 -35.77 24.62 -13.09
CA VAL A 556 -34.29 24.57 -13.06
C VAL A 556 -33.66 23.19 -12.84
N VAL A 557 -33.25 22.56 -13.95
CA VAL A 557 -32.36 21.39 -13.96
C VAL A 557 -30.99 21.80 -13.40
N LEU A 558 -30.73 21.48 -12.13
CA LEU A 558 -29.38 21.48 -11.57
C LEU A 558 -28.89 20.03 -11.54
N SER A 559 -28.27 19.57 -12.63
CA SER A 559 -27.35 18.44 -12.55
C SER A 559 -26.24 18.84 -11.57
N ARG A 560 -26.19 18.17 -10.42
CA ARG A 560 -25.20 18.46 -9.37
C ARG A 560 -24.32 17.25 -9.23
N ASP A 561 -23.12 17.36 -9.77
CA ASP A 561 -22.09 16.38 -9.51
C ASP A 561 -21.70 16.37 -8.03
N MET A 562 -21.35 15.18 -7.59
CA MET A 562 -20.82 14.94 -6.26
C MET A 562 -19.34 14.60 -6.37
N TYR A 563 -18.55 15.17 -5.48
CA TYR A 563 -17.12 14.97 -5.43
C TYR A 563 -16.73 14.31 -4.12
N LEU A 564 -15.95 13.24 -4.20
CA LEU A 564 -15.36 12.57 -3.05
C LEU A 564 -13.84 12.69 -3.13
N LEU A 565 -13.20 13.07 -2.04
CA LEU A 565 -11.76 12.90 -1.87
C LEU A 565 -11.51 11.51 -1.29
N GLN A 566 -10.65 10.72 -1.94
CA GLN A 566 -10.41 9.32 -1.63
C GLN A 566 -8.92 9.07 -1.40
N LEU A 567 -8.60 8.42 -0.28
CA LEU A 567 -7.30 7.89 0.10
C LEU A 567 -7.36 6.35 0.01
N CYS A 568 -6.47 5.77 -0.80
CA CYS A 568 -6.29 4.33 -0.89
C CYS A 568 -4.87 3.96 -0.46
N SER A 569 -4.69 2.89 0.33
CA SER A 569 -3.37 2.36 0.63
C SER A 569 -3.34 0.84 0.66
N GLY A 570 -2.14 0.25 0.54
CA GLY A 570 -1.94 -1.19 0.66
C GLY A 570 -2.50 -1.98 -0.53
N VAL A 571 -2.36 -1.44 -1.74
CA VAL A 571 -2.86 -2.05 -2.99
C VAL A 571 -1.84 -3.03 -3.59
N ASP A 572 -0.58 -3.04 -3.13
CA ASP A 572 0.42 -4.03 -3.53
C ASP A 572 0.23 -5.35 -2.77
N GLU A 573 -0.03 -6.43 -3.53
CA GLU A 573 -0.22 -7.78 -3.00
C GLU A 573 1.07 -8.37 -2.40
N ASN A 574 2.25 -7.86 -2.75
CA ASN A 574 3.54 -8.38 -2.30
C ASN A 574 4.00 -7.79 -0.95
N ALA A 575 3.29 -6.79 -0.43
CA ALA A 575 3.68 -6.11 0.80
C ALA A 575 3.25 -6.91 2.05
N VAL A 576 4.13 -7.78 2.54
CA VAL A 576 3.90 -8.62 3.73
C VAL A 576 3.61 -7.75 4.97
N GLY A 577 2.51 -8.03 5.66
CA GLY A 577 2.08 -7.31 6.88
C GLY A 577 1.43 -5.94 6.62
N ALA A 578 1.24 -5.54 5.36
CA ALA A 578 0.64 -4.25 5.02
C ALA A 578 -0.87 -4.24 5.26
N CYS A 579 -1.35 -3.12 5.79
CA CYS A 579 -2.78 -2.82 5.93
C CYS A 579 -3.30 -2.24 4.62
N ALA A 580 -4.43 -2.76 4.13
CA ALA A 580 -5.13 -2.18 2.99
C ALA A 580 -6.28 -1.30 3.48
N GLN A 581 -6.44 -0.09 2.94
CA GLN A 581 -7.52 0.81 3.33
C GLN A 581 -8.08 1.60 2.16
N LEU A 582 -9.37 1.92 2.25
CA LEU A 582 -10.11 2.80 1.35
C LEU A 582 -10.88 3.79 2.22
N VAL A 583 -10.42 5.03 2.29
CA VAL A 583 -11.05 6.09 3.10
C VAL A 583 -11.43 7.24 2.18
N PHE A 584 -12.65 7.74 2.29
CA PHE A 584 -13.14 8.83 1.48
C PHE A 584 -13.97 9.83 2.28
N ALA A 585 -14.03 11.07 1.84
CA ALA A 585 -14.89 12.10 2.41
C ALA A 585 -15.53 12.91 1.27
N PRO A 586 -16.78 13.36 1.43
CA PRO A 586 -17.37 14.28 0.47
C PRO A 586 -16.66 15.63 0.52
N ILE A 587 -16.50 16.25 -0.65
CA ILE A 587 -15.89 17.57 -0.83
C ILE A 587 -16.80 18.44 -1.70
N ASP A 588 -16.66 19.75 -1.58
CA ASP A 588 -17.33 20.69 -2.44
C ASP A 588 -16.55 20.90 -3.75
N GLU A 589 -17.19 21.58 -4.71
CA GLU A 589 -16.55 21.91 -6.00
C GLU A 589 -15.39 22.92 -5.81
N SER A 590 -15.41 23.71 -4.73
CA SER A 590 -14.32 24.65 -4.42
C SER A 590 -13.03 23.92 -4.02
N PHE A 591 -13.17 22.73 -3.44
CA PHE A 591 -12.09 21.87 -2.95
C PHE A 591 -11.10 22.65 -2.07
N ALA A 592 -11.58 23.51 -1.17
CA ALA A 592 -10.73 24.37 -0.35
C ALA A 592 -9.77 23.57 0.56
N ASP A 593 -8.54 24.08 0.77
CA ASP A 593 -7.50 23.42 1.58
C ASP A 593 -7.97 23.14 3.03
N ASP A 594 -8.77 24.04 3.59
CA ASP A 594 -9.30 23.96 4.95
C ASP A 594 -10.73 23.39 5.02
N ALA A 595 -11.26 22.84 3.92
CA ALA A 595 -12.61 22.28 3.89
C ALA A 595 -12.75 21.16 4.95
N PRO A 596 -13.80 21.15 5.78
CA PRO A 596 -14.00 20.09 6.76
C PRO A 596 -14.26 18.77 6.04
N LEU A 597 -13.59 17.71 6.49
CA LEU A 597 -13.74 16.37 5.95
C LEU A 597 -14.52 15.51 6.93
N LEU A 598 -15.40 14.67 6.40
CA LEU A 598 -16.14 13.68 7.16
C LEU A 598 -15.78 12.27 6.66
N PRO A 599 -14.64 11.68 7.10
CA PRO A 599 -14.11 10.47 6.49
C PRO A 599 -14.94 9.23 6.82
N SER A 600 -15.20 8.41 5.80
CA SER A 600 -15.86 7.11 5.87
C SER A 600 -15.07 6.09 5.07
N GLY A 601 -15.19 4.81 5.36
CA GLY A 601 -14.49 3.80 4.57
C GLY A 601 -14.24 2.46 5.23
N PHE A 602 -13.19 1.81 4.75
CA PHE A 602 -12.83 0.43 5.01
C PHE A 602 -11.35 0.31 5.37
N ARG A 603 -11.06 -0.57 6.32
CA ARG A 603 -9.70 -0.98 6.68
C ARG A 603 -9.65 -2.50 6.79
N VAL A 604 -8.69 -3.12 6.13
CA VAL A 604 -8.45 -4.56 6.16
C VAL A 604 -7.03 -4.83 6.63
N ILE A 605 -6.89 -5.49 7.78
CA ILE A 605 -5.58 -5.84 8.34
C ILE A 605 -5.43 -7.37 8.35
N PRO A 606 -4.38 -7.93 7.72
CA PRO A 606 -4.11 -9.35 7.78
C PRO A 606 -3.71 -9.75 9.21
N LEU A 607 -4.19 -10.92 9.64
CA LEU A 607 -3.78 -11.59 10.86
C LEU A 607 -2.77 -12.66 10.44
N ASP A 608 -1.48 -12.37 10.66
CA ASP A 608 -0.42 -13.34 10.37
C ASP A 608 -0.71 -14.65 11.14
N PRO A 609 -0.58 -15.84 10.51
CA PRO A 609 -0.68 -17.10 11.23
C PRO A 609 0.44 -17.17 12.26
N LYS A 610 0.14 -17.66 13.47
CA LYS A 610 1.19 -18.00 14.45
C LYS A 610 2.14 -19.00 13.80
N THR A 611 3.39 -18.63 13.62
CA THR A 611 4.48 -19.57 13.38
C THR A 611 4.68 -20.34 14.68
N ASP A 612 3.94 -21.43 14.88
CA ASP A 612 4.31 -22.40 15.91
C ASP A 612 5.71 -22.92 15.57
N ALA A 613 6.59 -22.92 16.56
CA ALA A 613 8.00 -23.29 16.43
C ALA A 613 8.15 -24.60 15.65
N PRO A 614 9.06 -24.70 14.65
CA PRO A 614 9.50 -26.02 14.23
C PRO A 614 10.17 -26.66 15.44
N ALA A 615 9.65 -27.81 15.85
CA ALA A 615 10.18 -28.58 16.97
C ALA A 615 11.71 -28.63 16.89
N ALA A 616 12.36 -28.19 17.97
CA ALA A 616 13.79 -28.33 18.18
C ALA A 616 14.17 -29.82 18.09
N ASN A 617 14.53 -30.28 16.89
CA ASN A 617 15.16 -31.58 16.60
C ASN A 617 15.62 -31.69 15.13
N ARG A 618 16.24 -30.63 14.59
CA ARG A 618 17.08 -30.75 13.39
C ARG A 618 18.43 -30.08 13.59
N THR A 619 19.07 -30.43 14.70
CA THR A 619 20.52 -30.32 14.85
C THR A 619 21.09 -31.67 14.47
N LEU A 620 21.40 -31.86 13.19
CA LEU A 620 22.29 -32.88 12.60
C LEU A 620 21.96 -32.94 11.11
N ASP A 621 22.59 -32.07 10.31
CA ASP A 621 23.38 -32.50 9.14
C ASP A 621 23.92 -31.27 8.39
N LEU A 622 24.91 -30.60 8.98
CA LEU A 622 25.71 -29.56 8.30
C LEU A 622 27.12 -30.06 7.99
N ALA A 623 27.36 -31.37 8.10
CA ALA A 623 28.66 -32.00 7.85
C ALA A 623 28.67 -32.90 6.60
N SER A 624 27.60 -32.95 5.80
CA SER A 624 27.54 -33.70 4.54
C SER A 624 27.86 -32.88 3.28
N THR A 625 28.25 -31.60 3.41
CA THR A 625 28.55 -30.71 2.26
C THR A 625 30.04 -30.43 2.02
N LEU A 626 30.95 -31.18 2.66
CA LEU A 626 32.39 -31.09 2.40
C LEU A 626 33.00 -32.45 2.05
N GLU A 627 32.64 -33.02 0.91
CA GLU A 627 33.53 -33.96 0.20
C GLU A 627 33.59 -33.62 -1.30
N VAL A 628 34.83 -33.43 -1.76
CA VAL A 628 35.23 -33.19 -3.14
C VAL A 628 35.28 -34.54 -3.87
N GLY A 629 34.45 -34.74 -4.89
CA GLY A 629 34.49 -35.98 -5.69
C GLY A 629 33.55 -36.01 -6.91
N SER A 630 34.12 -35.71 -8.08
CA SER A 630 33.72 -36.00 -9.47
C SER A 630 32.43 -36.79 -9.78
N GLY A 631 31.55 -36.22 -10.63
CA GLY A 631 30.79 -36.99 -11.64
C GLY A 631 29.26 -36.80 -11.70
N ALA A 632 28.81 -36.03 -12.70
CA ALA A 632 27.54 -36.12 -13.44
C ALA A 632 26.18 -36.25 -12.70
N ALA A 633 25.40 -35.16 -12.72
CA ALA A 633 23.99 -35.05 -13.19
C ALA A 633 23.25 -33.96 -12.41
N ALA A 634 22.88 -32.88 -13.11
CA ALA A 634 22.15 -31.75 -12.54
C ALA A 634 20.72 -32.13 -12.13
N ARG A 635 20.36 -31.87 -10.87
CA ARG A 635 18.98 -31.65 -10.43
C ARG A 635 18.96 -30.46 -9.46
N SER A 636 18.37 -29.36 -9.92
CA SER A 636 18.03 -28.19 -9.11
C SER A 636 16.86 -28.51 -8.20
N SER A 637 17.07 -28.47 -6.88
CA SER A 637 16.00 -28.49 -5.88
C SER A 637 15.33 -27.11 -5.83
N SER A 638 14.20 -26.95 -6.51
CA SER A 638 13.30 -25.81 -6.30
C SER A 638 12.46 -26.07 -5.04
N GLU A 639 12.88 -25.54 -3.91
CA GLU A 639 11.96 -25.29 -2.80
C GLU A 639 11.25 -23.96 -3.06
N ASN A 640 10.26 -23.98 -3.96
CA ASN A 640 9.33 -22.87 -4.17
C ASN A 640 7.90 -23.36 -3.90
N ALA A 641 7.24 -22.68 -2.96
CA ALA A 641 5.79 -22.57 -2.77
C ALA A 641 5.02 -23.83 -2.32
N SER A 642 4.97 -24.06 -1.01
CA SER A 642 3.89 -24.87 -0.39
C SER A 642 3.51 -24.36 1.01
N ASP A 643 3.38 -23.05 1.16
CA ASP A 643 2.88 -22.40 2.37
C ASP A 643 1.52 -21.72 2.05
N THR A 644 0.53 -22.53 1.72
CA THR A 644 -0.84 -22.06 1.45
C THR A 644 -1.55 -21.88 2.80
N TYR A 645 -1.22 -20.79 3.50
CA TYR A 645 -1.69 -20.50 4.86
C TYR A 645 -3.16 -20.06 4.94
N ASN A 646 -3.80 -20.40 6.07
CA ASN A 646 -5.08 -19.87 6.54
C ASN A 646 -4.99 -18.34 6.79
N LEU A 647 -5.04 -17.52 5.74
CA LEU A 647 -5.02 -16.05 5.86
C LEU A 647 -6.32 -15.57 6.51
N ARG A 648 -6.27 -15.08 7.75
CA ARG A 648 -7.41 -14.36 8.36
C ARG A 648 -7.16 -12.86 8.24
N SER A 649 -8.20 -12.06 8.22
CA SER A 649 -8.07 -10.60 8.24
C SER A 649 -9.20 -9.99 9.05
N VAL A 650 -8.94 -8.82 9.63
CA VAL A 650 -9.97 -8.01 10.29
C VAL A 650 -10.37 -6.92 9.32
N LEU A 651 -11.64 -6.90 8.94
CA LEU A 651 -12.26 -5.79 8.24
C LEU A 651 -12.94 -4.88 9.26
N THR A 652 -12.60 -3.60 9.24
CA THR A 652 -13.25 -2.55 10.01
C THR A 652 -13.88 -1.53 9.07
N ILE A 653 -15.12 -1.17 9.36
CA ILE A 653 -15.97 -0.29 8.57
C ILE A 653 -16.42 0.84 9.48
N ALA A 654 -16.32 2.09 9.01
CA ALA A 654 -16.91 3.25 9.69
C ALA A 654 -17.47 4.22 8.65
N PHE A 655 -18.72 4.64 8.85
CA PHE A 655 -19.41 5.64 8.05
C PHE A 655 -19.94 6.75 8.92
N GLN A 656 -19.65 7.99 8.52
CA GLN A 656 -20.03 9.19 9.25
C GLN A 656 -21.12 9.97 8.51
N PHE A 657 -22.07 10.48 9.27
CA PHE A 657 -23.24 11.22 8.80
C PHE A 657 -23.44 12.44 9.68
N THR A 658 -23.73 13.58 9.10
CA THR A 658 -24.27 14.71 9.86
C THR A 658 -25.76 14.47 10.13
N TYR A 659 -26.28 15.00 11.23
CA TYR A 659 -27.71 14.96 11.52
C TYR A 659 -28.17 16.27 12.16
N GLU A 660 -29.45 16.60 11.97
CA GLU A 660 -30.14 17.62 12.76
C GLU A 660 -30.84 16.96 13.96
N ASN A 661 -30.93 17.67 15.09
CA ASN A 661 -31.43 17.09 16.34
C ASN A 661 -32.79 16.39 16.21
N HIS A 662 -33.69 16.93 15.39
CA HIS A 662 -35.03 16.36 15.17
C HIS A 662 -35.03 15.12 14.23
N LEU A 663 -33.98 14.94 13.43
CA LEU A 663 -33.81 13.79 12.52
C LEU A 663 -32.88 12.72 13.09
N ARG A 664 -32.28 12.94 14.26
CA ARG A 664 -31.25 12.06 14.86
C ARG A 664 -31.61 10.58 14.80
N GLU A 665 -32.80 10.20 15.26
CA GLU A 665 -33.25 8.80 15.28
C GLU A 665 -33.44 8.23 13.87
N SER A 666 -33.96 9.05 12.95
CA SER A 666 -34.14 8.66 11.55
C SER A 666 -32.81 8.44 10.84
N VAL A 667 -31.84 9.34 11.06
CA VAL A 667 -30.48 9.23 10.50
C VAL A 667 -29.75 8.04 11.11
N ALA A 668 -29.91 7.78 12.41
CA ALA A 668 -29.35 6.59 13.07
C ALA A 668 -29.89 5.29 12.47
N ALA A 669 -31.21 5.21 12.24
CA ALA A 669 -31.83 4.06 11.59
C ALA A 669 -31.35 3.86 10.15
N MET A 670 -31.27 4.94 9.37
CA MET A 670 -30.74 4.94 8.00
C MET A 670 -29.28 4.47 7.98
N ALA A 671 -28.42 5.06 8.81
CA ALA A 671 -26.99 4.73 8.89
C ALA A 671 -26.78 3.26 9.28
N ARG A 672 -27.56 2.75 10.24
CA ARG A 672 -27.51 1.34 10.65
C ARG A 672 -27.90 0.41 9.51
N GLN A 673 -28.99 0.72 8.80
CA GLN A 673 -29.43 -0.08 7.66
C GLN A 673 -28.43 -0.03 6.51
N TYR A 674 -27.85 1.14 6.25
CA TYR A 674 -26.83 1.32 5.22
C TYR A 674 -25.59 0.49 5.50
N VAL A 675 -25.02 0.58 6.71
CA VAL A 675 -23.84 -0.22 7.09
C VAL A 675 -24.14 -1.72 7.03
N ARG A 676 -25.34 -2.18 7.40
CA ARG A 676 -25.75 -3.59 7.22
C ARG A 676 -25.76 -4.02 5.76
N SER A 677 -26.29 -3.17 4.87
CA SER A 677 -26.29 -3.42 3.42
C SER A 677 -24.86 -3.50 2.86
N VAL A 678 -23.99 -2.58 3.28
CA VAL A 678 -22.57 -2.57 2.93
C VAL A 678 -21.87 -3.83 3.43
N VAL A 679 -22.07 -4.21 4.70
CA VAL A 679 -21.55 -5.45 5.30
C VAL A 679 -21.96 -6.67 4.48
N ALA A 680 -23.24 -6.80 4.12
CA ALA A 680 -23.73 -7.92 3.31
C ALA A 680 -23.11 -7.95 1.91
N SER A 681 -22.93 -6.79 1.28
CA SER A 681 -22.29 -6.70 -0.05
C SER A 681 -20.81 -7.03 0.00
N VAL A 682 -20.08 -6.52 0.99
CA VAL A 682 -18.66 -6.84 1.20
C VAL A 682 -18.48 -8.33 1.51
N GLN A 683 -19.37 -8.94 2.30
CA GLN A 683 -19.33 -10.39 2.55
C GLN A 683 -19.51 -11.21 1.28
N ARG A 684 -20.45 -10.83 0.39
CA ARG A 684 -20.62 -11.50 -0.91
C ARG A 684 -19.36 -11.41 -1.77
N VAL A 685 -18.75 -10.23 -1.84
CA VAL A 685 -17.49 -10.00 -2.57
C VAL A 685 -16.34 -10.80 -1.96
N ALA A 686 -16.19 -10.76 -0.64
CA ALA A 686 -15.20 -11.53 0.10
C ALA A 686 -15.31 -13.04 -0.18
N MET A 687 -16.53 -13.59 -0.21
CA MET A 687 -16.76 -14.99 -0.57
C MET A 687 -16.38 -15.31 -2.03
N ALA A 688 -16.55 -14.35 -2.94
CA ALA A 688 -16.19 -14.52 -4.35
C ALA A 688 -14.66 -14.44 -4.60
N ILE A 689 -13.95 -13.63 -3.80
CA ILE A 689 -12.49 -13.43 -3.94
C ILE A 689 -11.67 -14.48 -3.15
N ALA A 690 -12.26 -15.12 -2.14
CA ALA A 690 -11.56 -16.10 -1.33
C ALA A 690 -11.12 -17.35 -2.14
N PRO A 691 -9.82 -17.73 -2.12
CA PRO A 691 -9.35 -18.97 -2.74
C PRO A 691 -10.07 -20.18 -2.15
N SER A 692 -10.55 -21.07 -3.02
CA SER A 692 -11.24 -22.29 -2.61
C SER A 692 -10.33 -23.20 -1.77
N ARG A 693 -10.68 -23.45 -0.51
CA ARG A 693 -10.04 -24.44 0.37
C ARG A 693 -10.27 -25.85 -0.16
N LEU A 694 -9.43 -26.37 -1.04
CA LEU A 694 -9.38 -27.83 -1.27
C LEU A 694 -8.04 -28.25 -1.91
N GLY A 695 -7.07 -28.60 -1.07
CA GLY A 695 -5.83 -29.24 -1.48
C GLY A 695 -5.37 -30.24 -0.43
N SER A 696 -5.21 -31.50 -0.85
CA SER A 696 -4.62 -32.62 -0.11
C SER A 696 -5.46 -33.28 1.00
N GLN A 697 -6.55 -33.94 0.62
CA GLN A 697 -6.87 -35.35 0.94
C GLN A 697 -8.31 -35.59 0.49
N ILE A 698 -8.50 -36.61 -0.37
CA ILE A 698 -9.75 -36.96 -1.08
C ILE A 698 -9.95 -36.14 -2.36
N GLY A 699 -10.17 -36.85 -3.47
CA GLY A 699 -10.29 -36.30 -4.82
C GLY A 699 -11.19 -35.07 -4.91
N MET A 700 -10.75 -34.12 -5.72
CA MET A 700 -11.36 -32.81 -5.97
C MET A 700 -12.89 -32.89 -6.08
N LYS A 701 -13.59 -32.27 -5.13
CA LYS A 701 -14.92 -31.71 -5.38
C LYS A 701 -14.78 -30.19 -5.40
N HIS A 702 -14.32 -29.68 -6.55
CA HIS A 702 -14.67 -28.33 -7.02
C HIS A 702 -16.21 -28.20 -7.05
N PRO A 703 -16.82 -26.99 -7.13
CA PRO A 703 -18.26 -26.91 -7.26
C PRO A 703 -18.64 -27.87 -8.39
N PRO A 704 -19.57 -28.83 -8.19
CA PRO A 704 -20.00 -29.59 -9.33
C PRO A 704 -20.50 -28.54 -10.29
N GLY A 705 -19.80 -28.40 -11.44
CA GLY A 705 -20.40 -27.75 -12.59
C GLY A 705 -21.81 -28.31 -12.63
N SER A 706 -22.80 -27.43 -12.63
CA SER A 706 -24.15 -27.90 -12.75
C SER A 706 -24.19 -28.88 -13.94
N PRO A 707 -25.08 -29.88 -13.93
CA PRO A 707 -25.25 -30.73 -15.10
C PRO A 707 -25.29 -29.90 -16.39
N GLU A 708 -25.82 -28.66 -16.32
CA GLU A 708 -25.78 -27.69 -17.41
C GLU A 708 -24.37 -27.26 -17.85
N ALA A 709 -23.41 -26.96 -16.96
CA ALA A 709 -22.07 -26.51 -17.36
C ALA A 709 -21.23 -27.59 -18.08
N HIS A 710 -21.29 -28.83 -17.57
CA HIS A 710 -20.65 -29.98 -18.23
C HIS A 710 -21.32 -30.30 -19.57
N THR A 711 -22.63 -30.14 -19.63
CA THR A 711 -23.42 -30.34 -20.83
C THR A 711 -23.13 -29.25 -21.86
N LEU A 712 -23.02 -27.99 -21.44
CA LEU A 712 -22.65 -26.87 -22.29
C LEU A 712 -21.23 -27.03 -22.85
N ALA A 713 -20.25 -27.43 -22.03
CA ALA A 713 -18.89 -27.69 -22.52
C ALA A 713 -18.86 -28.80 -23.59
N ARG A 714 -19.65 -29.87 -23.40
CA ARG A 714 -19.84 -30.92 -24.41
C ARG A 714 -20.48 -30.36 -25.68
N TRP A 715 -21.53 -29.56 -25.55
CA TRP A 715 -22.24 -28.94 -26.68
C TRP A 715 -21.34 -28.00 -27.47
N ILE A 716 -20.57 -27.13 -26.80
CA ILE A 716 -19.62 -26.20 -27.43
C ILE A 716 -18.60 -26.98 -28.26
N SER A 717 -17.96 -27.99 -27.67
CA SER A 717 -16.91 -28.78 -28.31
C SER A 717 -17.44 -29.65 -29.46
N ARG A 718 -18.59 -30.31 -29.26
CA ARG A 718 -19.25 -31.14 -30.27
C ARG A 718 -19.73 -30.30 -31.46
N SER A 719 -20.35 -29.15 -31.19
CA SER A 719 -20.88 -28.28 -32.25
C SER A 719 -19.76 -27.61 -33.05
N TYR A 720 -18.65 -27.25 -32.40
CA TYR A 720 -17.46 -26.75 -33.09
C TYR A 720 -16.94 -27.79 -34.08
N ARG A 721 -16.77 -29.05 -33.64
CA ARG A 721 -16.35 -30.16 -34.50
C ARG A 721 -17.34 -30.42 -35.63
N PHE A 722 -18.64 -30.35 -35.34
CA PHE A 722 -19.69 -30.58 -36.32
C PHE A 722 -19.68 -29.53 -37.44
N HIS A 723 -19.47 -28.26 -37.11
CA HIS A 723 -19.51 -27.16 -38.09
C HIS A 723 -18.17 -26.88 -38.79
N THR A 724 -17.04 -27.10 -38.10
CA THR A 724 -15.71 -26.77 -38.65
C THR A 724 -14.93 -27.99 -39.14
N GLY A 725 -15.32 -29.21 -38.74
CA GLY A 725 -14.57 -30.44 -38.99
C GLY A 725 -13.28 -30.58 -38.17
N VAL A 726 -12.96 -29.63 -37.29
CA VAL A 726 -11.74 -29.58 -36.48
C VAL A 726 -12.07 -29.86 -35.01
N GLU A 727 -11.21 -30.59 -34.31
CA GLU A 727 -11.35 -30.76 -32.86
C GLU A 727 -10.88 -29.51 -32.12
N LEU A 728 -11.78 -28.92 -31.31
CA LEU A 728 -11.48 -27.77 -30.45
C LEU A 728 -10.51 -28.13 -29.32
N LEU A 729 -10.65 -29.34 -28.75
CA LEU A 729 -9.87 -29.82 -27.62
C LEU A 729 -9.27 -31.19 -27.96
N ARG A 730 -7.96 -31.36 -27.80
CA ARG A 730 -7.31 -32.69 -27.90
C ARG A 730 -7.55 -33.46 -26.61
N ALA A 731 -8.52 -34.38 -26.60
CA ALA A 731 -8.77 -35.26 -25.47
C ALA A 731 -8.25 -36.68 -25.78
N ASP A 732 -7.51 -37.29 -24.84
CA ASP A 732 -7.22 -38.72 -24.89
C ASP A 732 -8.54 -39.49 -24.73
N SER A 733 -8.73 -40.52 -25.55
CA SER A 733 -9.97 -41.30 -25.76
C SER A 733 -10.59 -41.98 -24.52
N GLN A 734 -10.09 -41.70 -23.30
CA GLN A 734 -10.56 -42.28 -22.03
C GLN A 734 -10.89 -41.25 -20.93
N ALA A 735 -10.84 -39.94 -21.20
CA ALA A 735 -11.08 -38.92 -20.18
C ALA A 735 -12.59 -38.58 -20.05
N GLY A 736 -13.14 -38.68 -18.82
CA GLY A 736 -14.56 -38.43 -18.53
C GLY A 736 -15.03 -36.98 -18.73
N SER A 737 -16.34 -36.70 -18.61
CA SER A 737 -16.96 -35.37 -18.83
C SER A 737 -16.30 -34.22 -18.07
N ASP A 738 -15.76 -34.51 -16.88
CA ASP A 738 -15.08 -33.53 -16.02
C ASP A 738 -13.75 -33.04 -16.63
N SER A 739 -13.12 -33.84 -17.48
CA SER A 739 -11.88 -33.46 -18.18
C SER A 739 -12.13 -32.43 -19.27
N LEU A 740 -13.28 -32.49 -19.95
CA LEU A 740 -13.60 -31.64 -21.10
C LEU A 740 -13.91 -30.20 -20.66
N LEU A 741 -14.69 -30.02 -19.58
CA LEU A 741 -14.94 -28.70 -19.00
C LEU A 741 -13.62 -28.07 -18.52
N LYS A 742 -12.74 -28.86 -17.89
CA LYS A 742 -11.44 -28.39 -17.44
C LYS A 742 -10.55 -27.96 -18.63
N LEU A 743 -10.51 -28.74 -19.71
CA LEU A 743 -9.76 -28.40 -20.92
C LEU A 743 -10.32 -27.14 -21.60
N LEU A 744 -11.65 -26.99 -21.67
CA LEU A 744 -12.30 -25.81 -22.24
C LEU A 744 -12.02 -24.56 -21.40
N TRP A 745 -12.07 -24.67 -20.08
CA TRP A 745 -11.84 -23.57 -19.14
C TRP A 745 -10.42 -23.00 -19.27
N HIS A 746 -9.42 -23.88 -19.44
CA HIS A 746 -8.00 -23.52 -19.55
C HIS A 746 -7.50 -23.40 -21.00
N HIS A 747 -8.40 -23.33 -21.99
CA HIS A 747 -8.01 -23.12 -23.38
C HIS A 747 -7.34 -21.74 -23.55
N SER A 748 -6.28 -21.66 -24.35
CA SER A 748 -5.47 -20.44 -24.51
C SER A 748 -6.23 -19.31 -25.23
N ASP A 749 -7.08 -19.66 -26.19
CA ASP A 749 -7.92 -18.70 -26.89
C ASP A 749 -9.16 -18.33 -26.08
N ALA A 750 -9.62 -17.09 -26.22
CA ALA A 750 -10.79 -16.57 -25.51
C ALA A 750 -12.08 -17.12 -26.13
N ILE A 751 -12.79 -17.98 -25.40
CA ILE A 751 -14.03 -18.63 -25.83
C ILE A 751 -15.19 -18.09 -25.01
N MET A 752 -16.23 -17.64 -25.70
CA MET A 752 -17.40 -16.98 -25.10
C MET A 752 -18.70 -17.48 -25.74
N CYS A 753 -19.79 -17.52 -24.99
CA CYS A 753 -21.11 -17.86 -25.52
C CYS A 753 -22.13 -16.78 -25.16
N CYS A 754 -22.96 -16.39 -26.13
CA CYS A 754 -24.06 -15.46 -25.92
C CYS A 754 -25.39 -16.01 -26.44
N SER A 755 -26.49 -15.50 -25.89
CA SER A 755 -27.84 -15.89 -26.30
C SER A 755 -28.21 -15.38 -27.69
N LEU A 756 -29.07 -16.13 -28.41
CA LEU A 756 -29.65 -15.76 -29.71
C LEU A 756 -30.90 -14.87 -29.55
N LYS A 757 -30.80 -13.80 -28.76
CA LYS A 757 -31.89 -12.82 -28.54
C LYS A 757 -31.61 -11.51 -29.29
N SER A 758 -32.61 -10.64 -29.39
CA SER A 758 -32.47 -9.30 -30.00
C SER A 758 -31.40 -8.43 -29.33
N SER A 759 -31.06 -8.71 -28.07
CA SER A 759 -29.89 -8.19 -27.37
C SER A 759 -29.10 -9.38 -26.80
N PRO A 760 -28.03 -9.85 -27.46
CA PRO A 760 -27.26 -11.01 -27.03
C PRO A 760 -26.47 -10.71 -25.75
N VAL A 761 -26.82 -11.42 -24.68
CA VAL A 761 -26.12 -11.43 -23.39
C VAL A 761 -25.22 -12.65 -23.30
N PHE A 762 -24.02 -12.47 -22.74
CA PHE A 762 -23.09 -13.58 -22.51
C PHE A 762 -23.55 -14.48 -21.36
N SER A 763 -23.54 -15.79 -21.60
CA SER A 763 -23.92 -16.81 -20.64
C SER A 763 -22.73 -17.64 -20.16
N PHE A 764 -21.60 -17.59 -20.86
CA PHE A 764 -20.38 -18.32 -20.51
C PHE A 764 -19.15 -17.66 -21.14
N ALA A 765 -18.02 -17.70 -20.43
CA ALA A 765 -16.70 -17.43 -20.96
C ALA A 765 -15.68 -18.33 -20.25
N ASN A 766 -14.64 -18.78 -20.96
CA ASN A 766 -13.50 -19.45 -20.35
C ASN A 766 -12.54 -18.45 -19.67
N GLN A 767 -11.48 -18.92 -19.02
CA GLN A 767 -10.53 -18.06 -18.31
C GLN A 767 -9.96 -16.97 -19.23
N ALA A 768 -9.49 -17.35 -20.42
CA ALA A 768 -8.95 -16.41 -21.40
C ALA A 768 -9.99 -15.36 -21.86
N GLY A 769 -11.27 -15.74 -21.98
CA GLY A 769 -12.35 -14.80 -22.33
C GLY A 769 -12.68 -13.81 -21.21
N LEU A 770 -12.63 -14.25 -19.95
CA LEU A 770 -12.78 -13.38 -18.80
C LEU A 770 -11.61 -12.40 -18.67
N ASP A 771 -10.39 -12.88 -18.88
CA ASP A 771 -9.17 -12.08 -18.89
C ASP A 771 -9.18 -11.05 -20.03
N MET A 772 -9.59 -11.48 -21.24
CA MET A 772 -9.74 -10.62 -22.42
C MET A 772 -10.74 -9.48 -22.20
N LEU A 773 -11.83 -9.76 -21.48
CA LEU A 773 -12.87 -8.77 -21.18
C LEU A 773 -12.66 -8.00 -19.88
N GLU A 774 -11.62 -8.32 -19.11
CA GLU A 774 -11.38 -7.75 -17.78
C GLU A 774 -12.64 -7.85 -16.89
N THR A 775 -13.29 -9.03 -16.86
CA THR A 775 -14.56 -9.26 -16.14
C THR A 775 -14.61 -10.59 -15.39
N THR A 776 -15.68 -10.83 -14.62
CA THR A 776 -15.92 -12.10 -13.89
C THR A 776 -17.10 -12.86 -14.49
N LEU A 777 -17.22 -14.16 -14.22
CA LEU A 777 -18.35 -14.97 -14.72
C LEU A 777 -19.73 -14.43 -14.27
N ILE A 778 -19.80 -13.77 -13.11
CA ILE A 778 -21.03 -13.17 -12.57
C ILE A 778 -21.35 -11.88 -13.34
N ALA A 779 -20.37 -10.97 -13.47
CA ALA A 779 -20.52 -9.70 -14.18
C ALA A 779 -20.64 -9.85 -15.70
N LEU A 780 -20.30 -11.03 -16.24
CA LEU A 780 -20.39 -11.35 -17.66
C LEU A 780 -21.82 -11.16 -18.21
N GLN A 781 -22.85 -11.36 -17.38
CA GLN A 781 -24.26 -11.19 -17.79
C GLN A 781 -24.63 -9.73 -18.06
N ASP A 782 -23.86 -8.77 -17.55
CA ASP A 782 -24.08 -7.34 -17.79
C ASP A 782 -23.30 -6.82 -19.00
N VAL A 783 -22.47 -7.68 -19.61
CA VAL A 783 -21.74 -7.39 -20.84
C VAL A 783 -22.58 -7.79 -22.05
N THR A 784 -22.76 -6.85 -22.99
CA THR A 784 -23.46 -7.11 -24.25
C THR A 784 -22.46 -7.19 -25.40
N LEU A 785 -22.74 -8.06 -26.38
CA LEU A 785 -21.88 -8.23 -27.56
C LEU A 785 -21.64 -6.91 -28.30
N GLU A 786 -22.62 -6.00 -28.29
CA GLU A 786 -22.55 -4.67 -28.89
C GLU A 786 -21.50 -3.77 -28.24
N LYS A 787 -21.27 -3.90 -26.93
CA LYS A 787 -20.28 -3.11 -26.19
C LYS A 787 -18.84 -3.60 -26.43
N ILE A 788 -18.69 -4.89 -26.75
CA ILE A 788 -17.38 -5.51 -26.99
C ILE A 788 -16.90 -5.22 -28.41
N LEU A 789 -17.74 -5.46 -29.42
CA LEU A 789 -17.34 -5.27 -30.81
C LEU A 789 -17.42 -3.79 -31.20
N ASP A 790 -16.38 -3.27 -31.84
CA ASP A 790 -16.41 -1.92 -32.43
C ASP A 790 -17.36 -1.84 -33.63
N ASP A 791 -17.55 -0.64 -34.19
CA ASP A 791 -18.42 -0.42 -35.36
C ASP A 791 -18.05 -1.30 -36.57
N SER A 792 -16.78 -1.66 -36.71
CA SER A 792 -16.30 -2.50 -37.81
C SER A 792 -16.66 -3.97 -37.59
N GLY A 793 -16.40 -4.48 -36.37
CA GLY A 793 -16.72 -5.84 -35.97
C GLY A 793 -18.23 -6.10 -35.97
N ARG A 794 -19.04 -5.12 -35.57
CA ARG A 794 -20.51 -5.22 -35.66
C ARG A 794 -21.00 -5.38 -37.10
N LYS A 795 -20.47 -4.59 -38.04
CA LYS A 795 -20.86 -4.69 -39.47
C LYS A 795 -20.49 -6.04 -40.07
N VAL A 796 -19.29 -6.53 -39.75
CA VAL A 796 -18.78 -7.83 -40.19
C VAL A 796 -19.63 -8.98 -39.61
N LEU A 797 -19.98 -8.91 -38.32
CA LEU A 797 -20.86 -9.90 -37.72
C LEU A 797 -22.26 -9.89 -38.35
N CYS A 798 -22.82 -8.70 -38.61
CA CYS A 798 -24.12 -8.58 -39.27
C CYS A 798 -24.12 -9.13 -40.71
N SER A 799 -23.05 -8.94 -41.48
CA SER A 799 -22.95 -9.49 -42.84
C SER A 799 -22.82 -11.01 -42.85
N GLU A 800 -22.06 -11.56 -41.90
CA GLU A 800 -21.84 -13.01 -41.79
C GLU A 800 -22.94 -13.73 -40.99
N PHE A 801 -23.85 -13.01 -40.32
CA PHE A 801 -24.88 -13.61 -39.46
C PHE A 801 -25.76 -14.61 -40.22
N ASN A 802 -26.21 -14.27 -41.43
CA ASN A 802 -27.01 -15.18 -42.26
C ASN A 802 -26.23 -16.46 -42.60
N LYS A 803 -24.93 -16.34 -42.84
CA LYS A 803 -24.04 -17.47 -43.12
C LYS A 803 -23.86 -18.34 -41.89
N ILE A 804 -23.61 -17.74 -40.71
CA ILE A 804 -23.58 -18.47 -39.44
C ILE A 804 -24.92 -19.19 -39.21
N MET A 805 -26.04 -18.56 -39.56
CA MET A 805 -27.37 -19.13 -39.41
C MET A 805 -27.70 -20.25 -40.41
N GLN A 806 -27.08 -20.28 -41.60
CA GLN A 806 -27.32 -21.31 -42.63
C GLN A 806 -26.28 -22.42 -42.62
N GLU A 807 -25.00 -22.08 -42.53
CA GLU A 807 -23.84 -22.98 -42.60
C GLU A 807 -23.35 -23.42 -41.21
N GLY A 808 -23.79 -22.73 -40.14
CA GLY A 808 -23.55 -23.10 -38.75
C GLY A 808 -22.25 -22.56 -38.14
N SER A 809 -21.32 -22.06 -38.95
CA SER A 809 -20.14 -21.31 -38.49
C SER A 809 -19.65 -20.30 -39.52
N ALA A 810 -18.89 -19.30 -39.08
CA ALA A 810 -18.17 -18.38 -39.96
C ALA A 810 -16.85 -17.92 -39.33
N TYR A 811 -15.87 -17.64 -40.18
CA TYR A 811 -14.61 -17.01 -39.80
C TYR A 811 -14.73 -15.50 -39.99
N LEU A 812 -14.43 -14.77 -38.93
CA LEU A 812 -14.42 -13.32 -38.91
C LEU A 812 -12.95 -12.83 -38.99
N PRO A 813 -12.67 -11.78 -39.79
CA PRO A 813 -11.34 -11.20 -39.92
C PRO A 813 -10.82 -10.62 -38.59
N ALA A 814 -9.52 -10.29 -38.56
CA ALA A 814 -8.88 -9.56 -37.47
C ALA A 814 -9.63 -8.27 -37.12
N GLY A 815 -9.63 -7.90 -35.84
CA GLY A 815 -10.37 -6.74 -35.37
C GLY A 815 -9.93 -6.26 -33.99
N ILE A 816 -10.65 -5.24 -33.51
CA ILE A 816 -10.48 -4.68 -32.17
C ILE A 816 -11.80 -4.82 -31.42
N CYS A 817 -11.71 -5.20 -30.16
CA CYS A 817 -12.80 -5.16 -29.21
C CYS A 817 -12.45 -4.31 -27.99
N LEU A 818 -13.45 -3.94 -27.22
CA LEU A 818 -13.29 -3.24 -25.96
C LEU A 818 -13.54 -4.21 -24.80
N SER A 819 -12.65 -4.19 -23.81
CA SER A 819 -12.91 -4.83 -22.53
C SER A 819 -14.03 -4.11 -21.78
N SER A 820 -14.50 -4.72 -20.69
CA SER A 820 -15.51 -4.11 -19.80
C SER A 820 -14.98 -2.83 -19.13
N MET A 821 -13.65 -2.66 -19.09
CA MET A 821 -12.95 -1.48 -18.58
C MET A 821 -12.63 -0.45 -19.68
N GLY A 822 -13.12 -0.66 -20.91
CA GLY A 822 -12.91 0.24 -22.04
C GLY A 822 -11.51 0.17 -22.67
N ARG A 823 -10.73 -0.87 -22.33
CA ARG A 823 -9.39 -1.06 -22.89
C ARG A 823 -9.49 -1.73 -24.27
N PRO A 824 -8.80 -1.22 -25.30
CA PRO A 824 -8.78 -1.86 -26.61
C PRO A 824 -7.97 -3.17 -26.59
N VAL A 825 -8.56 -4.21 -27.17
CA VAL A 825 -7.98 -5.53 -27.34
C VAL A 825 -7.98 -5.86 -28.83
N SER A 826 -6.81 -6.16 -29.37
CA SER A 826 -6.66 -6.65 -30.74
C SER A 826 -6.74 -8.16 -30.78
N TYR A 827 -7.30 -8.74 -31.85
CA TYR A 827 -7.29 -10.18 -32.12
C TYR A 827 -7.01 -10.43 -33.61
N GLU A 828 -6.32 -11.54 -33.91
CA GLU A 828 -5.92 -11.86 -35.29
C GLU A 828 -7.04 -12.52 -36.10
N GLN A 829 -7.90 -13.30 -35.44
CA GLN A 829 -9.02 -13.97 -36.08
C GLN A 829 -10.09 -14.27 -35.03
N ALA A 830 -11.37 -14.26 -35.43
CA ALA A 830 -12.43 -14.79 -34.61
C ALA A 830 -13.23 -15.88 -35.35
N VAL A 831 -13.68 -16.89 -34.64
CA VAL A 831 -14.57 -17.94 -35.16
C VAL A 831 -15.89 -17.86 -34.42
N ALA A 832 -16.99 -17.75 -35.16
CA ALA A 832 -18.34 -17.79 -34.60
C ALA A 832 -19.06 -19.06 -35.05
N TRP A 833 -19.66 -19.79 -34.13
CA TRP A 833 -20.42 -21.01 -34.46
C TRP A 833 -21.63 -21.21 -33.57
N LYS A 834 -22.62 -21.93 -34.10
CA LYS A 834 -23.80 -22.33 -33.35
C LYS A 834 -23.47 -23.43 -32.37
N VAL A 835 -24.02 -23.33 -31.16
CA VAL A 835 -24.00 -24.39 -30.17
C VAL A 835 -25.34 -25.11 -30.19
N LEU A 836 -25.31 -26.40 -30.51
CA LEU A 836 -26.48 -27.29 -30.57
C LEU A 836 -26.58 -28.10 -29.27
N ASN A 837 -27.81 -28.29 -28.77
CA ASN A 837 -28.07 -29.19 -27.65
C ASN A 837 -28.21 -30.65 -28.10
N ASP A 838 -28.51 -31.56 -27.17
CA ASP A 838 -28.62 -33.00 -27.47
C ASP A 838 -29.80 -33.35 -28.42
N GLU A 839 -30.76 -32.44 -28.59
CA GLU A 839 -31.89 -32.55 -29.54
C GLU A 839 -31.62 -31.84 -30.88
N ASP A 840 -30.35 -31.48 -31.15
CA ASP A 840 -29.91 -30.73 -32.34
C ASP A 840 -30.59 -29.34 -32.52
N SER A 841 -31.18 -28.81 -31.45
CA SER A 841 -31.78 -27.47 -31.44
C SER A 841 -30.77 -26.38 -31.03
N HIS A 842 -30.97 -25.17 -31.53
CA HIS A 842 -30.04 -24.05 -31.30
C HIS A 842 -30.11 -23.55 -29.85
N HIS A 843 -29.00 -23.67 -29.12
CA HIS A 843 -28.91 -23.24 -27.73
C HIS A 843 -28.35 -21.81 -27.60
N CYS A 844 -27.17 -21.56 -28.16
CA CYS A 844 -26.50 -20.25 -28.10
C CYS A 844 -25.54 -20.07 -29.27
N LEU A 845 -24.92 -18.89 -29.36
CA LEU A 845 -23.85 -18.59 -30.31
C LEU A 845 -22.53 -18.50 -29.55
N ALA A 846 -21.51 -19.21 -30.02
CA ALA A 846 -20.17 -19.19 -29.44
C ALA A 846 -19.21 -18.39 -30.32
N PHE A 847 -18.25 -17.72 -29.67
CA PHE A 847 -17.15 -16.98 -30.26
C PHE A 847 -15.84 -17.47 -29.70
N MET A 848 -14.82 -17.60 -30.56
CA MET A 848 -13.44 -17.84 -30.17
C MET A 848 -12.56 -16.77 -30.78
N PHE A 849 -11.86 -15.99 -29.95
CA PHE A 849 -10.90 -14.98 -30.38
C PHE A 849 -9.48 -15.51 -30.24
N VAL A 850 -8.76 -15.56 -31.35
CA VAL A 850 -7.44 -16.17 -31.47
C VAL A 850 -6.35 -15.10 -31.42
N ASN A 851 -5.27 -15.38 -30.70
CA ASN A 851 -4.09 -14.51 -30.56
C ASN A 851 -4.46 -13.07 -30.15
N TRP A 852 -5.28 -12.93 -29.12
CA TRP A 852 -5.70 -11.63 -28.62
C TRP A 852 -4.62 -10.99 -27.72
N SER A 853 -4.54 -9.66 -27.73
CA SER A 853 -3.65 -8.89 -26.83
C SER A 853 -4.15 -7.46 -26.62
N PHE A 854 -3.86 -6.90 -25.45
CA PHE A 854 -4.16 -5.49 -25.15
C PHE A 854 -3.29 -4.55 -25.99
N VAL A 855 -3.92 -3.51 -26.56
CA VAL A 855 -3.26 -2.48 -27.40
C VAL A 855 -2.64 -1.38 -26.55
#